data_AF-A0A242MNT5-F1
#
_entry.id   AF-A0A242MNT5-F1
#
_cell.length_a   1.000
_cell.length_b   1.000
_cell.length_c   1.000
_cell.angle_alpha   90.00
_cell.angle_beta   90.00
_cell.angle_gamma   90.00
#
_symmetry.space_group_name_H-M   'P 1'
#
loop_
_entity.id
_entity.type
_entity.pdbx_description
1 polymer ?
#
loop_
_entity_poly.entity_id
_entity_poly.type
_entity_poly.pdbx_seq_one_letter_code
_entity_poly.pdbx_strand_id
1 'polypeptide(L)'
;MGVLMPAFAYDTAQIIKWLGASTVAKARGYVDEVRHLHWDNDVLRADVKGTQRQPYHVEVKFRDDRGAISAQGRCSCPVGFGCKHAAAALLATASDKPEEPDSVRAEVAGWLEGFRSRFASTRSTAAKKTTEANGALALAYVLGTSRVMRMPEVALHKVRLSPDGSLQTLDRPWTNLDSALVKQPKFVSDDDLTILRALIIGRTRNDFGGFALHGEEGADLLQRMLATGRLFTATPSSRDVGEPRRPLTQGEARPGRIEWTPDPDDRVRPVLQTEPASTFVITTEPLWFADAETREAGIVDMPQPARQLVDYLAMPPISLAEAPLVGAMLREVASDLPPPPGHETLNLQIVDIEPVPVLVLDTQSISGTWRPREERTGASVLDFALLSFDYSGFSIDPTHATTILRTESGDMVQVKRRHDVETRYSNQLYELGFRKIPAHQRFGPKAIPAGVLGLPASAAWALFTSDTVPSLREDGWRISMSPEFRFDFIEIDDIQGTAHHSTDGWFDLELGIAVGERSVRLEPLLADLFQRDRRWLAGAIDSIPDDEGIELNTDLGERLRLRASRIKPVVRVLIDLFDTLGTQPLRVSEKDAGRLEALTDTGRWQFHGDVSIRELAQRLQEGPGLREVPVPRGLNAELRVYQREGLNWMQYLRERNLSGVLADDMGLGKTVQTLAHILAEKESGRLDRPALVVLPTTLVHNWREEAKKFAPDLRVLDLHGPQRKDRFDQISEHDLVLTTYPLLWRDLAMLSQYEYHLLILDEAQTVKNVATKAAKGIRDLSSRHRLCLTGTPLENHLGELWAQFDFLLPGFLGTQKDFTKRWRTPIEKYEDPVRRDLLVRRIRPFMLRRRKDEVAKELPQKTTIVRTVSLEGSQRDLYETVRIAMQEKVRMAVADQGLARSHIVVLEALLKLRQVCCDPSLVKLTRAKRVEESAKLDLLLDMLPELLEEGRRVLLFSQFTGMLAIIAAALDKAGLPYVTLTGDTRDRVTPVTRFQDGEVPLFLISLKAGGVGLNLTAADTVIHYDPWWNPAAENQATDRAHRLGQLKPVFVYKLIVAGSIEERIVAMQDRKAALADSILREDAAAGAKFSAEDIEALLAPMPQG
;
A
#
# COMPACT_ATOMS: atom_id res chain seq x y z
N MET A 1 33.37 -24.94 -43.97
CA MET A 1 32.50 -26.14 -44.10
C MET A 1 31.88 -26.43 -42.74
N GLY A 2 30.57 -26.36 -42.50
CA GLY A 2 29.44 -25.87 -43.28
C GLY A 2 28.66 -24.85 -42.42
N VAL A 3 28.14 -23.81 -43.06
CA VAL A 3 27.44 -22.71 -42.38
C VAL A 3 26.01 -23.16 -42.10
N LEU A 4 25.69 -23.44 -40.84
CA LEU A 4 24.32 -23.58 -40.36
C LEU A 4 23.69 -22.17 -40.30
N MET A 5 22.56 -21.99 -40.99
CA MET A 5 21.86 -20.70 -41.05
C MET A 5 21.40 -20.25 -39.64
N PRO A 6 21.47 -18.95 -39.32
CA PRO A 6 20.97 -18.45 -38.06
C PRO A 6 19.45 -18.60 -37.96
N ALA A 7 18.96 -19.13 -36.83
CA ALA A 7 17.54 -19.30 -36.58
C ALA A 7 16.81 -17.95 -36.39
N PHE A 8 17.55 -16.87 -36.10
CA PHE A 8 17.02 -15.52 -35.86
C PHE A 8 17.91 -14.47 -36.56
N ALA A 9 17.29 -13.50 -37.26
CA ALA A 9 17.98 -12.39 -37.91
C ALA A 9 17.93 -11.12 -37.05
N TYR A 10 19.07 -10.46 -36.88
CA TYR A 10 19.20 -9.24 -36.08
C TYR A 10 20.38 -8.36 -36.55
N ASP A 11 20.30 -7.05 -36.28
CA ASP A 11 21.30 -6.06 -36.69
C ASP A 11 22.05 -5.46 -35.50
N THR A 12 23.08 -4.66 -35.78
CA THR A 12 23.87 -4.00 -34.73
C THR A 12 23.03 -3.07 -33.87
N ALA A 13 21.96 -2.45 -34.40
CA ALA A 13 21.07 -1.60 -33.61
C ALA A 13 20.27 -2.42 -32.59
N GLN A 14 19.81 -3.62 -32.96
CA GLN A 14 19.17 -4.58 -32.06
C GLN A 14 20.15 -5.13 -31.03
N ILE A 15 21.41 -5.39 -31.40
CA ILE A 15 22.44 -5.79 -30.43
C ILE A 15 22.79 -4.65 -29.48
N ILE A 16 22.86 -3.41 -29.97
CA ILE A 16 23.03 -2.22 -29.14
C ILE A 16 21.84 -2.07 -28.18
N LYS A 17 20.62 -2.37 -28.64
CA LYS A 17 19.42 -2.39 -27.80
C LYS A 17 19.46 -3.50 -26.75
N TRP A 18 20.00 -4.67 -27.06
CA TRP A 18 20.08 -5.81 -26.13
C TRP A 18 21.24 -5.71 -25.13
N LEU A 19 22.41 -5.24 -25.56
CA LEU A 19 23.68 -5.32 -24.79
C LEU A 19 24.33 -3.95 -24.49
N GLY A 20 23.82 -2.86 -25.06
CA GLY A 20 24.32 -1.49 -24.89
C GLY A 20 25.48 -1.12 -25.81
N ALA A 21 25.50 0.15 -26.26
CA ALA A 21 26.47 0.66 -27.24
C ALA A 21 27.95 0.53 -26.82
N SER A 22 28.24 0.74 -25.52
CA SER A 22 29.60 0.60 -24.95
C SER A 22 30.11 -0.85 -24.98
N THR A 23 29.25 -1.83 -24.68
CA THR A 23 29.60 -3.26 -24.75
C THR A 23 29.85 -3.69 -26.19
N VAL A 24 29.00 -3.24 -27.11
CA VAL A 24 29.15 -3.47 -28.55
C VAL A 24 30.44 -2.84 -29.09
N ALA A 25 30.78 -1.63 -28.67
CA ALA A 25 32.05 -0.98 -29.07
C ALA A 25 33.28 -1.77 -28.59
N LYS A 26 33.30 -2.23 -27.33
CA LYS A 26 34.39 -3.07 -26.78
C LYS A 26 34.47 -4.45 -27.44
N ALA A 27 33.37 -4.96 -27.97
CA ALA A 27 33.29 -6.26 -28.61
C ALA A 27 33.87 -6.27 -30.03
N ARG A 28 33.88 -5.13 -30.74
CA ARG A 28 34.38 -5.02 -32.12
C ARG A 28 35.81 -5.56 -32.29
N GLY A 29 36.67 -5.38 -31.29
CA GLY A 29 38.05 -5.90 -31.31
C GLY A 29 38.21 -7.40 -31.03
N TYR A 30 37.10 -8.11 -30.75
CA TYR A 30 37.09 -9.56 -30.48
C TYR A 30 36.23 -10.33 -31.50
N VAL A 31 35.63 -9.65 -32.49
CA VAL A 31 34.77 -10.26 -33.51
C VAL A 31 35.56 -11.27 -34.36
N ASP A 32 36.80 -10.96 -34.70
CA ASP A 32 37.68 -11.83 -35.48
C ASP A 32 38.27 -13.01 -34.67
N GLU A 33 38.11 -12.98 -33.34
CA GLU A 33 38.56 -13.98 -32.38
C GLU A 33 37.48 -15.03 -32.04
N VAL A 34 36.34 -14.97 -32.73
CA VAL A 34 35.22 -15.90 -32.60
C VAL A 34 35.49 -17.17 -33.42
N ARG A 35 35.41 -18.33 -32.77
CA ARG A 35 35.63 -19.67 -33.33
C ARG A 35 34.49 -20.60 -32.90
N HIS A 36 34.33 -21.74 -33.56
CA HIS A 36 33.31 -22.75 -33.26
C HIS A 36 31.86 -22.21 -33.16
N LEU A 37 31.56 -21.17 -33.93
CA LEU A 37 30.23 -20.56 -33.95
C LEU A 37 29.23 -21.48 -34.65
N HIS A 38 28.20 -21.89 -33.94
CA HIS A 38 27.14 -22.74 -34.46
C HIS A 38 25.81 -22.48 -33.76
N TRP A 39 24.72 -22.84 -34.42
CA TRP A 39 23.37 -22.74 -33.88
C TRP A 39 22.87 -24.12 -33.44
N ASP A 40 22.22 -24.15 -32.28
CA ASP A 40 21.45 -25.27 -31.77
C ASP A 40 20.05 -24.75 -31.43
N ASN A 41 19.11 -24.90 -32.37
CA ASN A 41 17.75 -24.38 -32.29
C ASN A 41 17.72 -22.88 -31.97
N ASP A 42 17.18 -22.51 -30.80
CA ASP A 42 17.07 -21.14 -30.32
C ASP A 42 18.32 -20.64 -29.58
N VAL A 43 19.44 -21.37 -29.64
CA VAL A 43 20.67 -21.03 -28.94
C VAL A 43 21.85 -20.94 -29.93
N LEU A 44 22.49 -19.77 -29.97
CA LEU A 44 23.78 -19.55 -30.64
C LEU A 44 24.92 -19.89 -29.68
N ARG A 45 25.83 -20.77 -30.06
CA ARG A 45 27.03 -21.10 -29.28
C ARG A 45 28.31 -20.71 -30.02
N ALA A 46 29.29 -20.18 -29.32
CA ALA A 46 30.59 -19.81 -29.88
C ALA A 46 31.71 -19.77 -28.84
N ASP A 47 32.94 -19.89 -29.30
CA ASP A 47 34.16 -19.74 -28.50
C ASP A 47 34.86 -18.45 -28.86
N VAL A 48 35.16 -17.61 -27.87
CA VAL A 48 35.79 -16.31 -28.11
C VAL A 48 37.11 -16.23 -27.36
N LYS A 49 38.21 -16.03 -28.09
CA LYS A 49 39.53 -15.89 -27.48
C LYS A 49 39.60 -14.56 -26.74
N GLY A 50 39.67 -14.63 -25.40
CA GLY A 50 39.85 -13.48 -24.54
C GLY A 50 41.27 -13.40 -23.95
N THR A 51 41.40 -12.76 -22.79
CA THR A 51 42.69 -12.56 -22.10
C THR A 51 43.26 -13.81 -21.44
N GLN A 52 42.48 -14.90 -21.30
CA GLN A 52 42.97 -16.16 -20.74
C GLN A 52 43.45 -17.14 -21.81
N ARG A 53 44.29 -18.10 -21.37
CA ARG A 53 44.93 -19.07 -22.27
C ARG A 53 43.92 -20.00 -22.94
N GLN A 54 42.83 -20.36 -22.27
CA GLN A 54 41.70 -21.08 -22.88
C GLN A 54 40.63 -20.09 -23.38
N PRO A 55 40.03 -20.33 -24.57
CA PRO A 55 38.92 -19.52 -25.09
C PRO A 55 37.70 -19.56 -24.17
N TYR A 56 36.92 -18.48 -24.13
CA TYR A 56 35.68 -18.43 -23.37
C TYR A 56 34.52 -18.98 -24.20
N HIS A 57 33.80 -19.97 -23.66
CA HIS A 57 32.55 -20.45 -24.21
C HIS A 57 31.42 -19.45 -23.98
N VAL A 58 30.67 -19.16 -25.04
CA VAL A 58 29.54 -18.22 -25.11
C VAL A 58 28.32 -18.97 -25.63
N GLU A 59 27.17 -18.77 -24.97
CA GLU A 59 25.86 -19.25 -25.40
C GLU A 59 24.86 -18.09 -25.38
N VAL A 60 24.11 -17.88 -26.45
CA VAL A 60 23.10 -16.84 -26.55
C VAL A 60 21.77 -17.45 -26.94
N LYS A 61 20.80 -17.38 -26.03
CA LYS A 61 19.46 -17.94 -26.22
C LYS A 61 18.49 -16.86 -26.71
N PHE A 62 17.70 -17.18 -27.72
CA PHE A 62 16.72 -16.31 -28.36
C PHE A 62 15.30 -16.73 -27.99
N ARG A 63 14.39 -15.76 -27.86
CA ARG A 63 12.94 -15.99 -27.72
C ARG A 63 12.18 -15.04 -28.64
N ASP A 64 11.15 -15.56 -29.29
CA ASP A 64 10.18 -14.79 -30.08
C ASP A 64 8.85 -14.73 -29.33
N ASP A 65 8.43 -13.51 -28.96
CA ASP A 65 7.11 -13.26 -28.40
C ASP A 65 6.32 -12.36 -29.37
N ARG A 66 5.47 -13.00 -30.18
CA ARG A 66 4.56 -12.35 -31.15
C ARG A 66 5.26 -11.36 -32.10
N GLY A 67 6.45 -11.71 -32.59
CA GLY A 67 7.20 -10.93 -33.58
C GLY A 67 8.25 -9.97 -32.98
N ALA A 68 8.42 -9.96 -31.66
CA ALA A 68 9.53 -9.26 -31.00
C ALA A 68 10.59 -10.27 -30.52
N ILE A 69 11.76 -10.24 -31.16
CA ILE A 69 12.90 -11.11 -30.82
C ILE A 69 13.67 -10.52 -29.64
N SER A 70 13.96 -11.35 -28.64
CA SER A 70 14.84 -11.03 -27.52
C SER A 70 15.99 -12.03 -27.42
N ALA A 71 17.18 -11.57 -27.03
CA ALA A 71 18.38 -12.41 -26.91
C ALA A 71 19.00 -12.29 -25.51
N GLN A 72 19.39 -13.42 -24.92
CA GLN A 72 20.02 -13.48 -23.60
C GLN A 72 21.32 -14.30 -23.66
N GLY A 73 22.47 -13.63 -23.52
CA GLY A 73 23.80 -14.23 -23.65
C GLY A 73 24.48 -14.55 -22.31
N ARG A 74 24.93 -15.80 -22.17
CA ARG A 74 25.77 -16.32 -21.07
C ARG A 74 27.18 -16.64 -21.60
N CYS A 75 28.20 -16.34 -20.81
CA CYS A 75 29.60 -16.57 -21.16
C CYS A 75 30.37 -17.06 -19.94
N SER A 76 31.32 -17.96 -20.16
CA SER A 76 32.25 -18.48 -19.13
C SER A 76 33.30 -17.47 -18.65
N CYS A 77 33.34 -16.25 -19.19
CA CYS A 77 34.21 -15.20 -18.68
C CYS A 77 33.73 -14.66 -17.31
N PRO A 78 34.60 -14.00 -16.52
CA PRO A 78 34.24 -13.48 -15.19
C PRO A 78 33.06 -12.50 -15.16
N VAL A 79 32.71 -11.91 -16.32
CA VAL A 79 31.56 -10.99 -16.48
C VAL A 79 30.23 -11.73 -16.59
N GLY A 80 30.23 -13.00 -17.01
CA GLY A 80 29.04 -13.88 -16.98
C GLY A 80 27.98 -13.58 -18.04
N PHE A 81 27.25 -12.47 -17.94
CA PHE A 81 26.14 -12.11 -18.85
C PHE A 81 26.37 -10.75 -19.51
N GLY A 82 25.89 -10.59 -20.75
CA GLY A 82 25.98 -9.33 -21.49
C GLY A 82 27.41 -8.80 -21.68
N CYS A 83 28.38 -9.70 -21.76
CA CYS A 83 29.79 -9.36 -21.86
C CYS A 83 30.20 -9.04 -23.31
N LYS A 84 31.37 -8.41 -23.48
CA LYS A 84 31.96 -8.13 -24.80
C LYS A 84 32.17 -9.38 -25.67
N HIS A 85 32.36 -10.56 -25.07
CA HIS A 85 32.47 -11.82 -25.81
C HIS A 85 31.11 -12.29 -26.35
N ALA A 86 30.02 -12.09 -25.60
CA ALA A 86 28.66 -12.35 -26.07
C ALA A 86 28.25 -11.35 -27.17
N ALA A 87 28.59 -10.07 -27.00
CA ALA A 87 28.43 -9.08 -28.05
C ALA A 87 29.30 -9.39 -29.28
N ALA A 88 30.53 -9.89 -29.10
CA ALA A 88 31.40 -10.26 -30.22
C ALA A 88 30.85 -11.45 -31.00
N ALA A 89 30.32 -12.47 -30.30
CA ALA A 89 29.63 -13.60 -30.93
C ALA A 89 28.40 -13.15 -31.73
N LEU A 90 27.59 -12.22 -31.18
CA LEU A 90 26.43 -11.65 -31.88
C LEU A 90 26.84 -10.75 -33.06
N LEU A 91 27.87 -9.91 -32.89
CA LEU A 91 28.37 -9.01 -33.94
C LEU A 91 29.07 -9.78 -35.07
N ALA A 92 29.74 -10.88 -34.77
CA ALA A 92 30.29 -11.80 -35.76
C ALA A 92 29.20 -12.40 -36.66
N THR A 93 27.94 -12.33 -36.23
CA THR A 93 26.76 -12.78 -36.97
C THR A 93 25.81 -11.64 -37.34
N ALA A 94 26.16 -10.37 -37.07
CA ALA A 94 25.28 -9.22 -37.27
C ALA A 94 25.66 -8.37 -38.47
N SER A 95 24.63 -7.78 -39.08
CA SER A 95 24.74 -7.01 -40.31
C SER A 95 25.00 -5.51 -40.01
N ASP A 96 26.28 -5.12 -39.89
CA ASP A 96 26.89 -3.77 -40.09
C ASP A 96 26.78 -2.57 -39.08
N LYS A 97 27.77 -1.64 -39.15
CA LYS A 97 28.30 -0.59 -38.20
C LYS A 97 27.73 0.88 -38.34
N PRO A 98 27.95 1.84 -37.38
CA PRO A 98 27.43 3.26 -37.32
C PRO A 98 28.45 4.46 -37.14
N GLU A 99 28.00 5.74 -37.27
CA GLU A 99 28.69 7.06 -36.95
C GLU A 99 27.76 8.28 -36.52
N GLU A 100 28.32 9.39 -35.93
CA GLU A 100 27.77 10.59 -35.15
C GLU A 100 27.85 12.03 -35.84
N PRO A 101 27.31 13.17 -35.27
CA PRO A 101 27.45 14.57 -35.79
C PRO A 101 27.98 15.70 -34.83
N ASP A 102 28.83 16.64 -35.32
CA ASP A 102 28.79 18.14 -35.20
C ASP A 102 30.07 18.83 -35.77
N SER A 103 29.97 19.32 -37.00
CA SER A 103 30.76 20.39 -37.65
C SER A 103 29.74 21.12 -38.55
N VAL A 104 30.11 21.97 -39.54
CA VAL A 104 29.18 22.16 -40.69
C VAL A 104 28.71 20.76 -41.01
N ARG A 105 27.40 20.47 -40.93
CA ARG A 105 26.91 19.10 -41.06
C ARG A 105 27.73 18.48 -42.19
N ALA A 106 28.45 17.38 -41.95
CA ALA A 106 29.44 16.89 -42.91
C ALA A 106 28.82 16.71 -44.31
N GLU A 107 27.50 16.55 -44.33
CA GLU A 107 26.61 16.63 -45.47
C GLU A 107 26.59 17.99 -46.20
N VAL A 108 26.45 19.14 -45.53
CA VAL A 108 26.53 20.50 -46.10
C VAL A 108 27.96 20.86 -46.49
N ALA A 109 28.97 20.50 -45.68
CA ALA A 109 30.39 20.75 -46.00
C ALA A 109 30.88 19.85 -47.14
N GLY A 110 30.55 18.57 -47.10
CA GLY A 110 30.84 17.60 -48.14
C GLY A 110 30.02 17.83 -49.41
N TRP A 111 28.80 18.37 -49.29
CA TRP A 111 28.05 18.88 -50.44
C TRP A 111 28.75 20.10 -51.05
N LEU A 112 29.20 21.09 -50.26
CA LEU A 112 29.95 22.27 -50.75
C LEU A 112 31.28 21.88 -51.44
N GLU A 113 31.97 20.87 -50.92
CA GLU A 113 33.24 20.38 -51.45
C GLU A 113 33.03 19.49 -52.69
N GLY A 114 31.98 18.66 -52.70
CA GLY A 114 31.58 17.81 -53.82
C GLY A 114 30.93 18.56 -54.99
N PHE A 115 30.20 19.66 -54.70
CA PHE A 115 29.64 20.57 -55.70
C PHE A 115 30.75 21.25 -56.50
N ARG A 116 31.84 21.66 -55.83
CA ARG A 116 33.05 22.21 -56.48
C ARG A 116 33.79 21.19 -57.33
N SER A 117 33.86 19.92 -56.92
CA SER A 117 34.67 18.89 -57.60
C SER A 117 34.01 18.24 -58.83
N ARG A 118 32.69 18.25 -58.94
CA ARG A 118 31.92 17.46 -59.94
C ARG A 118 31.57 18.20 -61.23
N PHE A 119 32.01 19.45 -61.37
CA PHE A 119 31.83 20.27 -62.57
C PHE A 119 32.77 19.93 -63.75
N ALA A 120 33.38 18.74 -63.75
CA ALA A 120 34.25 18.28 -64.82
C ALA A 120 33.85 16.88 -65.34
N SER A 121 33.61 16.81 -66.65
CA SER A 121 33.54 15.64 -67.55
C SER A 121 32.19 14.90 -67.74
N THR A 122 31.78 14.85 -69.00
CA THR A 122 30.56 14.31 -69.62
C THR A 122 30.82 13.01 -70.39
N ARG A 123 29.79 12.13 -70.55
CA ARG A 123 29.45 11.25 -71.71
C ARG A 123 28.43 10.17 -71.28
N SER A 124 27.18 10.21 -71.75
CA SER A 124 26.55 9.63 -72.96
C SER A 124 26.71 8.11 -73.22
N THR A 125 25.61 7.34 -73.27
CA THR A 125 25.01 6.76 -74.51
C THR A 125 23.83 5.77 -74.33
N ALA A 126 22.72 6.12 -74.98
CA ALA A 126 21.85 5.37 -75.93
C ALA A 126 21.14 4.01 -75.59
N ALA A 127 19.83 4.05 -75.85
CA ALA A 127 18.80 3.03 -75.69
C ALA A 127 18.68 1.97 -76.80
N LYS A 128 17.94 0.88 -76.52
CA LYS A 128 17.25 0.06 -77.54
C LYS A 128 15.99 -0.65 -77.04
N LYS A 129 15.04 -0.76 -78.00
CA LYS A 129 13.63 -1.18 -78.02
C LYS A 129 13.25 -2.49 -77.30
N THR A 130 12.00 -2.51 -76.86
CA THR A 130 11.30 -3.48 -76.01
C THR A 130 10.06 -4.04 -76.72
N THR A 131 9.71 -5.32 -76.48
CA THR A 131 8.71 -6.12 -77.23
C THR A 131 7.62 -6.67 -76.29
N GLU A 132 6.35 -6.49 -76.66
CA GLU A 132 5.14 -6.78 -75.85
C GLU A 132 4.98 -8.26 -75.40
N ALA A 133 4.49 -8.46 -74.17
CA ALA A 133 4.01 -9.75 -73.67
C ALA A 133 2.65 -9.63 -72.97
N ASN A 134 1.72 -10.48 -73.41
CA ASN A 134 0.32 -10.58 -73.00
C ASN A 134 0.16 -11.46 -71.75
N GLY A 135 -0.54 -10.96 -70.72
CA GLY A 135 -0.94 -11.77 -69.57
C GLY A 135 -1.58 -10.94 -68.46
N ALA A 136 -2.71 -11.40 -67.92
CA ALA A 136 -3.63 -10.66 -67.03
C ALA A 136 -3.09 -10.24 -65.65
N LEU A 137 -1.78 -10.27 -65.41
CA LEU A 137 -1.08 -9.69 -64.26
C LEU A 137 0.22 -9.08 -64.80
N ALA A 138 0.49 -7.82 -64.47
CA ALA A 138 1.64 -7.08 -64.97
C ALA A 138 2.38 -6.38 -63.83
N LEU A 139 3.66 -6.07 -64.07
CA LEU A 139 4.42 -5.17 -63.23
C LEU A 139 4.05 -3.71 -63.59
N ALA A 140 3.72 -2.91 -62.59
CA ALA A 140 3.48 -1.47 -62.71
C ALA A 140 4.55 -0.67 -61.94
N TYR A 141 4.95 0.45 -62.53
CA TYR A 141 5.91 1.40 -61.98
C TYR A 141 5.13 2.60 -61.43
N VAL A 142 5.25 2.90 -60.13
CA VAL A 142 4.49 3.96 -59.48
C VAL A 142 5.44 5.01 -58.95
N LEU A 143 5.43 6.20 -59.55
CA LEU A 143 6.20 7.35 -59.12
C LEU A 143 5.49 8.02 -57.93
N GLY A 144 6.18 8.12 -56.79
CA GLY A 144 5.67 8.79 -55.59
C GLY A 144 6.80 9.45 -54.80
N THR A 145 6.48 10.02 -53.62
CA THR A 145 7.46 10.75 -52.81
C THR A 145 8.03 9.88 -51.70
N SER A 146 9.36 9.88 -51.56
CA SER A 146 10.08 9.27 -50.43
C SER A 146 9.62 9.85 -49.10
N ARG A 147 9.30 8.99 -48.11
CA ARG A 147 8.92 9.44 -46.75
C ARG A 147 10.09 10.04 -45.97
N VAL A 148 11.33 9.68 -46.33
CA VAL A 148 12.54 10.07 -45.60
C VAL A 148 13.26 11.21 -46.31
N MET A 149 13.43 11.13 -47.63
CA MET A 149 14.19 12.13 -48.40
C MET A 149 13.32 13.19 -49.10
N ARG A 150 11.98 13.04 -49.10
CA ARG A 150 11.03 13.93 -49.80
C ARG A 150 11.32 14.13 -51.30
N MET A 151 12.03 13.20 -51.93
CA MET A 151 12.34 13.17 -53.37
C MET A 151 11.44 12.17 -54.12
N PRO A 152 11.24 12.33 -55.44
CA PRO A 152 10.51 11.34 -56.24
C PRO A 152 11.25 10.01 -56.34
N GLU A 153 10.54 8.91 -56.07
CA GLU A 153 11.02 7.54 -56.17
C GLU A 153 9.99 6.69 -56.93
N VAL A 154 10.45 5.67 -57.64
CA VAL A 154 9.59 4.68 -58.30
C VAL A 154 9.46 3.45 -57.43
N ALA A 155 8.23 3.11 -57.04
CA ALA A 155 7.88 1.86 -56.39
C ALA A 155 7.34 0.86 -57.42
N LEU A 156 7.68 -0.41 -57.24
CA LEU A 156 7.19 -1.49 -58.11
C LEU A 156 5.96 -2.13 -57.50
N HIS A 157 4.92 -2.37 -58.29
CA HIS A 157 3.71 -3.03 -57.84
C HIS A 157 3.33 -4.16 -58.79
N LYS A 158 2.92 -5.30 -58.22
CA LYS A 158 2.29 -6.38 -58.98
C LYS A 158 0.80 -6.08 -59.07
N VAL A 159 0.29 -5.82 -60.27
CA VAL A 159 -1.09 -5.36 -60.45
C VAL A 159 -1.85 -6.14 -61.52
N ARG A 160 -3.17 -5.99 -61.49
CA ARG A 160 -4.08 -6.42 -62.55
C ARG A 160 -4.50 -5.19 -63.36
N LEU A 161 -4.19 -5.22 -64.66
CA LEU A 161 -4.60 -4.15 -65.58
C LEU A 161 -5.93 -4.50 -66.24
N SER A 162 -6.79 -3.50 -66.40
CA SER A 162 -8.00 -3.56 -67.23
C SER A 162 -7.62 -3.68 -68.72
N PRO A 163 -8.54 -4.13 -69.60
CA PRO A 163 -8.31 -4.16 -71.05
C PRO A 163 -7.96 -2.80 -71.69
N ASP A 164 -8.32 -1.69 -71.04
CA ASP A 164 -8.00 -0.32 -71.46
C ASP A 164 -6.68 0.23 -70.87
N GLY A 165 -5.87 -0.63 -70.22
CA GLY A 165 -4.59 -0.27 -69.62
C GLY A 165 -4.68 0.42 -68.25
N SER A 166 -5.89 0.62 -67.72
CA SER A 166 -6.09 1.26 -66.42
C SER A 166 -5.85 0.30 -65.23
N LEU A 167 -5.38 0.85 -64.12
CA LEU A 167 -5.01 0.10 -62.91
C LEU A 167 -6.21 -0.07 -61.98
N GLN A 168 -6.66 -1.31 -61.76
CA GLN A 168 -7.88 -1.60 -60.98
C GLN A 168 -7.65 -1.67 -59.46
N THR A 169 -6.51 -2.17 -59.00
CA THR A 169 -6.19 -2.35 -57.57
C THR A 169 -4.69 -2.15 -57.34
N LEU A 170 -4.33 -1.31 -56.35
CA LEU A 170 -2.95 -1.06 -55.94
C LEU A 170 -2.68 -1.87 -54.67
N ASP A 171 -2.06 -3.04 -54.82
CA ASP A 171 -1.64 -3.90 -53.70
C ASP A 171 -0.34 -3.38 -53.06
N ARG A 172 0.17 -4.02 -52.00
CA ARG A 172 1.44 -3.62 -51.36
C ARG A 172 2.62 -3.58 -52.36
N PRO A 173 3.62 -2.70 -52.19
CA PRO A 173 4.80 -2.64 -53.06
C PRO A 173 5.49 -4.01 -53.19
N TRP A 174 5.83 -4.40 -54.41
CA TRP A 174 6.52 -5.64 -54.73
C TRP A 174 8.04 -5.42 -54.66
N THR A 175 8.69 -6.05 -53.69
CA THR A 175 10.09 -5.80 -53.35
C THR A 175 11.03 -6.97 -53.66
N ASN A 176 10.53 -8.07 -54.23
CA ASN A 176 11.29 -9.32 -54.38
C ASN A 176 12.08 -9.41 -55.70
N LEU A 177 12.89 -8.37 -55.99
CA LEU A 177 13.62 -8.23 -57.25
C LEU A 177 14.70 -9.30 -57.47
N ASP A 178 15.44 -9.67 -56.42
CA ASP A 178 16.57 -10.61 -56.53
C ASP A 178 16.11 -11.99 -57.02
N SER A 179 14.96 -12.44 -56.51
CA SER A 179 14.33 -13.69 -56.94
C SER A 179 13.85 -13.66 -58.39
N ALA A 180 13.44 -12.50 -58.88
CA ALA A 180 12.93 -12.32 -60.24
C ALA A 180 14.05 -12.30 -61.29
N LEU A 181 15.26 -11.87 -60.92
CA LEU A 181 16.45 -11.95 -61.76
C LEU A 181 16.96 -13.38 -61.95
N VAL A 182 16.81 -14.23 -60.92
CA VAL A 182 17.20 -15.65 -60.97
C VAL A 182 16.15 -16.49 -61.66
N LYS A 183 14.86 -16.20 -61.44
CA LYS A 183 13.74 -16.89 -62.07
C LYS A 183 12.63 -15.91 -62.40
N GLN A 184 12.54 -15.53 -63.68
CA GLN A 184 11.58 -14.56 -64.19
C GLN A 184 10.12 -14.96 -63.85
N PRO A 185 9.40 -14.15 -63.05
CA PRO A 185 8.00 -14.39 -62.75
C PRO A 185 7.14 -14.16 -64.00
N LYS A 186 6.03 -14.90 -64.13
CA LYS A 186 5.14 -14.83 -65.31
C LYS A 186 4.50 -13.45 -65.58
N PHE A 187 4.57 -12.51 -64.63
CA PHE A 187 4.00 -11.15 -64.75
C PHE A 187 5.06 -10.07 -65.03
N VAL A 188 6.33 -10.49 -65.21
CA VAL A 188 7.48 -9.61 -65.50
C VAL A 188 7.93 -9.93 -66.93
N SER A 189 7.85 -8.96 -67.84
CA SER A 189 8.31 -9.14 -69.23
C SER A 189 9.83 -9.05 -69.34
N ASP A 190 10.39 -9.39 -70.51
CA ASP A 190 11.83 -9.25 -70.77
C ASP A 190 12.28 -7.77 -70.74
N ASP A 191 11.37 -6.88 -71.12
CA ASP A 191 11.53 -5.44 -71.03
C ASP A 191 11.58 -4.99 -69.56
N ASP A 192 10.70 -5.55 -68.72
CA ASP A 192 10.71 -5.30 -67.28
C ASP A 192 11.99 -5.81 -66.65
N LEU A 193 12.50 -6.99 -67.04
CA LEU A 193 13.79 -7.49 -66.56
C LEU A 193 14.94 -6.54 -66.88
N THR A 194 14.92 -5.89 -68.03
CA THR A 194 15.94 -4.90 -68.42
C THR A 194 15.87 -3.66 -67.51
N ILE A 195 14.66 -3.15 -67.28
CA ILE A 195 14.42 -2.02 -66.36
C ILE A 195 14.82 -2.40 -64.92
N LEU A 196 14.43 -3.58 -64.44
CA LEU A 196 14.74 -4.09 -63.10
C LEU A 196 16.25 -4.26 -62.87
N ARG A 197 16.98 -4.79 -63.85
CA ARG A 197 18.45 -4.92 -63.76
C ARG A 197 19.11 -3.55 -63.64
N ALA A 198 18.69 -2.58 -64.45
CA ALA A 198 19.23 -1.23 -64.39
C ALA A 198 18.88 -0.52 -63.07
N LEU A 199 17.65 -0.68 -62.55
CA LEU A 199 17.26 -0.17 -61.23
C LEU A 199 18.08 -0.78 -60.08
N ILE A 200 18.42 -2.07 -60.16
CA ILE A 200 19.25 -2.75 -59.14
C ILE A 200 20.70 -2.27 -59.21
N ILE A 201 21.24 -2.11 -60.42
CA ILE A 201 22.61 -1.60 -60.62
C ILE A 201 22.73 -0.16 -60.12
N GLY A 202 21.70 0.67 -60.34
CA GLY A 202 21.64 2.05 -59.86
C GLY A 202 21.23 2.22 -58.39
N ARG A 203 20.96 1.13 -57.66
CA ARG A 203 20.44 1.18 -56.29
C ARG A 203 21.50 1.66 -55.31
N THR A 204 21.16 2.66 -54.48
CA THR A 204 22.05 3.20 -53.46
C THR A 204 21.71 2.68 -52.07
N ARG A 205 22.65 2.75 -51.12
CA ARG A 205 22.44 2.27 -49.72
C ARG A 205 21.32 3.02 -48.96
N ASN A 206 20.79 4.12 -49.50
CA ASN A 206 19.76 4.95 -48.87
C ASN A 206 18.33 4.70 -49.41
N ASP A 207 18.13 3.75 -50.33
CA ASP A 207 16.82 3.46 -50.93
C ASP A 207 15.95 2.54 -50.04
N PHE A 208 15.06 3.14 -49.22
CA PHE A 208 14.15 2.42 -48.31
C PHE A 208 12.80 2.07 -48.96
N GLY A 209 12.83 1.17 -49.95
CA GLY A 209 11.64 0.51 -50.50
C GLY A 209 11.08 1.08 -51.81
N GLY A 210 11.59 2.22 -52.30
CA GLY A 210 11.43 2.73 -53.67
C GLY A 210 12.79 2.84 -54.37
N PHE A 211 12.82 3.18 -55.67
CA PHE A 211 14.02 3.39 -56.47
C PHE A 211 14.14 4.85 -56.88
N ALA A 212 15.17 5.56 -56.42
CA ALA A 212 15.45 6.92 -56.86
C ALA A 212 16.03 6.93 -58.29
N LEU A 213 15.63 7.92 -59.10
CA LEU A 213 16.07 8.04 -60.49
C LEU A 213 16.98 9.25 -60.65
N HIS A 214 18.23 9.00 -61.07
CA HIS A 214 19.29 10.01 -61.15
C HIS A 214 20.09 9.88 -62.44
N GLY A 215 20.64 11.00 -62.91
CA GLY A 215 21.55 11.04 -64.07
C GLY A 215 20.93 10.61 -65.39
N GLU A 216 21.79 10.32 -66.38
CA GLU A 216 21.39 9.90 -67.73
C GLU A 216 20.70 8.53 -67.74
N GLU A 217 21.15 7.59 -66.90
CA GLU A 217 20.56 6.25 -66.78
C GLU A 217 19.15 6.31 -66.18
N GLY A 218 18.90 7.21 -65.22
CA GLY A 218 17.57 7.47 -64.67
C GLY A 218 16.60 8.03 -65.71
N ALA A 219 17.06 8.92 -66.59
CA ALA A 219 16.25 9.43 -67.70
C ALA A 219 15.91 8.32 -68.72
N ASP A 220 16.89 7.48 -69.08
CA ASP A 220 16.67 6.32 -69.95
C ASP A 220 15.67 5.32 -69.31
N LEU A 221 15.77 5.11 -67.99
CA LEU A 221 14.83 4.25 -67.26
C LEU A 221 13.42 4.82 -67.23
N LEU A 222 13.24 6.13 -67.01
CA LEU A 222 11.93 6.79 -67.11
C LEU A 222 11.34 6.59 -68.50
N GLN A 223 12.13 6.83 -69.55
CA GLN A 223 11.68 6.70 -70.91
C GLN A 223 11.29 5.25 -71.24
N ARG A 224 12.05 4.25 -70.74
CA ARG A 224 11.71 2.83 -70.90
C ARG A 224 10.47 2.44 -70.12
N MET A 225 10.31 2.89 -68.88
CA MET A 225 9.10 2.66 -68.07
C MET A 225 7.87 3.28 -68.72
N LEU A 226 7.99 4.50 -69.24
CA LEU A 226 6.94 5.18 -69.98
C LEU A 226 6.57 4.43 -71.26
N ALA A 227 7.57 3.95 -72.01
CA ALA A 227 7.38 3.14 -73.20
C ALA A 227 6.68 1.79 -72.93
N THR A 228 6.74 1.27 -71.68
CA THR A 228 5.97 0.08 -71.31
C THR A 228 4.47 0.35 -71.17
N GLY A 229 4.03 1.62 -71.16
CA GLY A 229 2.65 2.02 -70.92
C GLY A 229 2.15 1.67 -69.50
N ARG A 230 3.07 1.44 -68.54
CA ARG A 230 2.77 0.96 -67.18
C ARG A 230 3.42 1.82 -66.09
N LEU A 231 3.76 3.07 -66.40
CA LEU A 231 4.23 4.06 -65.43
C LEU A 231 3.04 4.90 -64.93
N PHE A 232 2.87 5.02 -63.62
CA PHE A 232 1.75 5.68 -62.96
C PHE A 232 2.27 6.66 -61.89
N THR A 233 1.45 7.62 -61.48
CA THR A 233 1.75 8.52 -60.35
C THR A 233 1.00 8.09 -59.08
N ALA A 234 1.59 8.37 -57.91
CA ALA A 234 0.92 8.27 -56.61
C ALA A 234 0.15 9.58 -56.36
N THR A 235 -1.17 9.51 -56.16
CA THR A 235 -1.98 10.71 -55.94
C THR A 235 -1.76 11.32 -54.54
N PRO A 236 -1.56 12.65 -54.39
CA PRO A 236 -1.21 13.25 -53.10
C PRO A 236 -2.38 13.54 -52.14
N SER A 237 -3.64 13.47 -52.55
CA SER A 237 -4.78 13.92 -51.72
C SER A 237 -5.95 12.93 -51.66
N SER A 238 -6.56 12.83 -50.48
CA SER A 238 -7.65 11.94 -50.08
C SER A 238 -9.03 12.24 -50.70
N ARG A 239 -9.11 12.64 -51.98
CA ARG A 239 -10.39 12.96 -52.63
C ARG A 239 -10.81 12.11 -53.82
N ASP A 240 -9.94 11.27 -54.38
CA ASP A 240 -10.31 10.36 -55.48
C ASP A 240 -10.28 8.89 -55.04
N VAL A 241 -11.29 8.49 -54.29
CA VAL A 241 -11.63 7.08 -54.11
C VAL A 241 -12.65 6.74 -55.21
N GLY A 242 -12.16 6.30 -56.37
CA GLY A 242 -13.04 5.75 -57.40
C GLY A 242 -12.56 5.83 -58.85
N GLU A 243 -11.61 6.70 -59.19
CA GLU A 243 -11.14 6.79 -60.59
C GLU A 243 -10.02 5.78 -60.89
N PRO A 244 -10.12 5.01 -61.98
CA PRO A 244 -9.09 4.04 -62.36
C PRO A 244 -7.83 4.78 -62.83
N ARG A 245 -6.69 4.55 -62.15
CA ARG A 245 -5.42 5.22 -62.47
C ARG A 245 -4.97 4.81 -63.87
N ARG A 246 -4.75 5.79 -64.75
CA ARG A 246 -4.24 5.58 -66.11
C ARG A 246 -2.74 5.82 -66.16
N PRO A 247 -2.01 5.12 -67.06
CA PRO A 247 -0.57 5.31 -67.17
C PRO A 247 -0.25 6.70 -67.72
N LEU A 248 0.92 7.21 -67.35
CA LEU A 248 1.52 8.40 -67.91
C LEU A 248 1.85 8.18 -69.39
N THR A 249 1.66 9.21 -70.19
CA THR A 249 2.07 9.26 -71.60
C THR A 249 3.20 10.26 -71.81
N GLN A 250 3.92 10.16 -72.92
CA GLN A 250 4.95 11.14 -73.28
C GLN A 250 4.31 12.51 -73.53
N GLY A 251 4.68 13.50 -72.71
CA GLY A 251 4.31 14.90 -72.87
C GLY A 251 5.39 15.71 -73.58
N GLU A 252 5.00 16.90 -74.05
CA GLU A 252 5.95 17.90 -74.57
C GLU A 252 6.84 18.47 -73.46
N ALA A 253 7.99 19.05 -73.85
CA ALA A 253 8.90 19.66 -72.88
C ALA A 253 8.27 20.91 -72.23
N ARG A 254 8.43 21.07 -70.91
CA ARG A 254 7.92 22.22 -70.15
C ARG A 254 9.08 23.09 -69.64
N PRO A 255 9.02 24.42 -69.71
CA PRO A 255 10.01 25.28 -69.07
C PRO A 255 10.01 25.12 -67.55
N GLY A 256 11.19 25.19 -66.93
CA GLY A 256 11.36 25.14 -65.48
C GLY A 256 11.82 26.47 -64.86
N ARG A 257 11.54 26.65 -63.57
CA ARG A 257 12.04 27.77 -62.74
C ARG A 257 12.33 27.29 -61.32
N ILE A 258 13.42 27.78 -60.75
CA ILE A 258 13.81 27.49 -59.36
C ILE A 258 13.24 28.56 -58.43
N GLU A 259 12.60 28.13 -57.36
CA GLU A 259 12.10 28.98 -56.27
C GLU A 259 12.62 28.52 -54.92
N TRP A 260 12.89 29.46 -54.02
CA TRP A 260 13.23 29.12 -52.64
C TRP A 260 11.95 29.00 -51.82
N THR A 261 11.72 27.83 -51.24
CA THR A 261 10.52 27.54 -50.44
C THR A 261 10.88 27.30 -48.97
N PRO A 262 10.05 27.78 -48.03
CA PRO A 262 10.23 27.51 -46.61
C PRO A 262 9.86 26.07 -46.27
N ASP A 263 10.65 25.43 -45.40
CA ASP A 263 10.35 24.17 -44.74
C ASP A 263 9.69 24.44 -43.37
N PRO A 264 9.05 23.44 -42.73
CA PRO A 264 8.35 23.61 -41.44
C PRO A 264 9.21 24.10 -40.26
N ASP A 265 10.55 23.99 -40.36
CA ASP A 265 11.50 24.36 -39.31
C ASP A 265 12.18 25.73 -39.57
N ASP A 266 11.51 26.65 -40.27
CA ASP A 266 12.01 28.01 -40.65
C ASP A 266 13.30 28.01 -41.50
N ARG A 267 13.58 26.89 -42.17
CA ARG A 267 14.68 26.74 -43.13
C ARG A 267 14.17 26.95 -44.55
N VAL A 268 15.06 27.28 -45.48
CA VAL A 268 14.73 27.46 -46.90
C VAL A 268 15.50 26.47 -47.76
N ARG A 269 14.88 26.02 -48.84
CA ARG A 269 15.51 25.14 -49.84
C ARG A 269 15.10 25.52 -51.26
N PRO A 270 15.98 25.32 -52.26
CA PRO A 270 15.61 25.56 -53.65
C PRO A 270 14.77 24.39 -54.17
N VAL A 271 13.65 24.70 -54.83
CA VAL A 271 12.74 23.74 -55.44
C VAL A 271 12.53 24.12 -56.90
N LEU A 272 12.62 23.15 -57.79
CA LEU A 272 12.33 23.31 -59.21
C LEU A 272 10.84 23.11 -59.46
N GLN A 273 10.21 24.09 -60.09
CA GLN A 273 8.83 24.03 -60.57
C GLN A 273 8.80 24.14 -62.10
N THR A 274 7.78 23.60 -62.74
CA THR A 274 7.55 23.74 -64.19
C THR A 274 6.43 24.73 -64.48
N GLU A 275 6.37 25.25 -65.70
CA GLU A 275 5.21 26.01 -66.19
C GLU A 275 4.57 25.29 -67.39
N PRO A 276 3.33 24.81 -67.30
CA PRO A 276 2.49 24.73 -66.10
C PRO A 276 3.06 23.75 -65.04
N ALA A 277 2.70 23.99 -63.77
CA ALA A 277 3.20 23.22 -62.63
C ALA A 277 2.89 21.73 -62.76
N SER A 278 3.92 20.89 -62.57
CA SER A 278 3.78 19.44 -62.56
C SER A 278 3.64 18.91 -61.14
N THR A 279 3.09 17.70 -61.01
CA THR A 279 3.00 17.01 -59.70
C THR A 279 4.37 16.57 -59.18
N PHE A 280 5.27 16.16 -60.07
CA PHE A 280 6.62 15.75 -59.74
C PHE A 280 7.62 16.35 -60.72
N VAL A 281 8.80 16.69 -60.20
CA VAL A 281 10.00 17.02 -60.98
C VAL A 281 11.10 16.04 -60.58
N ILE A 282 11.63 15.32 -61.56
CA ILE A 282 12.58 14.22 -61.40
C ILE A 282 13.94 14.69 -61.90
N THR A 283 14.92 14.69 -61.00
CA THR A 283 16.25 15.27 -61.22
C THR A 283 17.19 14.31 -61.98
N THR A 284 16.79 13.90 -63.18
CA THR A 284 17.61 13.11 -64.13
C THR A 284 18.37 14.02 -65.12
N GLU A 285 19.16 13.44 -66.02
CA GLU A 285 19.84 14.19 -67.09
C GLU A 285 19.40 13.66 -68.47
N PRO A 286 18.53 14.36 -69.24
CA PRO A 286 17.89 15.65 -68.94
C PRO A 286 16.87 15.56 -67.79
N LEU A 287 16.46 16.70 -67.23
CA LEU A 287 15.45 16.77 -66.17
C LEU A 287 14.08 16.34 -66.70
N TRP A 288 13.30 15.63 -65.90
CA TRP A 288 11.96 15.17 -66.27
C TRP A 288 10.89 15.73 -65.35
N PHE A 289 9.68 15.90 -65.85
CA PHE A 289 8.49 16.09 -65.03
C PHE A 289 7.55 14.91 -65.20
N ALA A 290 6.71 14.71 -64.20
CA ALA A 290 5.56 13.83 -64.28
C ALA A 290 4.37 14.51 -63.62
N ASP A 291 3.29 14.62 -64.37
CA ASP A 291 2.09 15.33 -63.96
C ASP A 291 0.94 14.33 -63.78
N ALA A 292 0.43 14.23 -62.56
CA ALA A 292 -0.68 13.35 -62.24
C ALA A 292 -2.02 13.87 -62.79
N GLU A 293 -2.16 15.18 -63.00
CA GLU A 293 -3.40 15.80 -63.49
C GLU A 293 -3.49 15.68 -65.01
N THR A 294 -2.46 16.10 -65.75
CA THR A 294 -2.46 15.98 -67.23
C THR A 294 -2.12 14.56 -67.70
N ARG A 295 -1.56 13.73 -66.81
CA ARG A 295 -1.09 12.36 -67.05
C ARG A 295 0.05 12.28 -68.06
N GLU A 296 0.89 13.29 -68.06
CA GLU A 296 2.03 13.40 -68.97
C GLU A 296 3.34 13.33 -68.19
N ALA A 297 4.35 12.73 -68.80
CA ALA A 297 5.73 12.85 -68.38
C ALA A 297 6.59 13.31 -69.56
N GLY A 298 7.40 14.33 -69.33
CA GLY A 298 8.17 14.99 -70.38
C GLY A 298 9.42 15.65 -69.82
N ILE A 299 10.21 16.28 -70.70
CA ILE A 299 11.47 16.93 -70.31
C ILE A 299 11.17 18.30 -69.67
N VAL A 300 11.93 18.67 -68.64
CA VAL A 300 11.95 20.04 -68.12
C VAL A 300 13.07 20.80 -68.80
N ASP A 301 12.71 21.85 -69.54
CA ASP A 301 13.64 22.74 -70.22
C ASP A 301 14.18 23.77 -69.24
N MET A 302 15.50 23.77 -69.04
CA MET A 302 16.21 24.67 -68.14
C MET A 302 17.42 25.25 -68.87
N PRO A 303 17.69 26.56 -68.72
CA PRO A 303 18.86 27.17 -69.36
C PRO A 303 20.18 26.65 -68.77
N GLN A 304 20.18 26.17 -67.52
CA GLN A 304 21.34 25.54 -66.88
C GLN A 304 21.38 24.02 -67.15
N PRO A 305 22.58 23.42 -67.33
CA PRO A 305 22.72 21.98 -67.51
C PRO A 305 22.15 21.19 -66.31
N ALA A 306 21.44 20.10 -66.60
CA ALA A 306 20.77 19.27 -65.60
C ALA A 306 21.71 18.86 -64.45
N ARG A 307 22.95 18.45 -64.75
CA ARG A 307 23.94 18.08 -63.72
C ARG A 307 24.23 19.18 -62.70
N GLN A 308 24.24 20.46 -63.11
CA GLN A 308 24.45 21.59 -62.19
C GLN A 308 23.25 21.79 -61.26
N LEU A 309 22.05 21.56 -61.81
CA LEU A 309 20.78 21.72 -61.10
C LEU A 309 20.51 20.58 -60.13
N VAL A 310 20.91 19.34 -60.44
CA VAL A 310 20.71 18.18 -59.54
C VAL A 310 21.41 18.41 -58.20
N ASP A 311 22.68 18.79 -58.22
CA ASP A 311 23.41 19.02 -56.97
C ASP A 311 22.87 20.27 -56.24
N TYR A 312 22.51 21.32 -56.97
CA TYR A 312 21.94 22.54 -56.41
C TYR A 312 20.58 22.32 -55.73
N LEU A 313 19.70 21.50 -56.32
CA LEU A 313 18.39 21.13 -55.76
C LEU A 313 18.50 20.09 -54.64
N ALA A 314 19.59 19.32 -54.61
CA ALA A 314 19.92 18.40 -53.52
C ALA A 314 20.56 19.11 -52.31
N MET A 315 20.67 20.45 -52.34
CA MET A 315 21.18 21.23 -51.22
C MET A 315 20.33 20.98 -49.97
N PRO A 316 20.94 20.65 -48.81
CA PRO A 316 20.20 20.50 -47.57
C PRO A 316 19.43 21.78 -47.20
N PRO A 317 18.26 21.71 -46.55
CA PRO A 317 17.55 22.91 -46.10
C PRO A 317 18.45 23.77 -45.23
N ILE A 318 18.67 25.01 -45.66
CA ILE A 318 19.58 25.95 -44.99
C ILE A 318 18.77 26.91 -44.12
N SER A 319 19.31 27.24 -42.97
CA SER A 319 18.76 28.27 -42.10
C SER A 319 18.99 29.67 -42.68
N LEU A 320 18.19 30.64 -42.25
CA LEU A 320 18.41 32.06 -42.57
C LEU A 320 19.80 32.57 -42.11
N ALA A 321 20.44 31.90 -41.14
CA ALA A 321 21.79 32.20 -40.68
C ALA A 321 22.89 31.66 -41.63
N GLU A 322 22.64 30.56 -42.35
CA GLU A 322 23.55 29.98 -43.35
C GLU A 322 23.40 30.65 -44.73
N ALA A 323 22.25 31.27 -45.00
CA ALA A 323 21.93 31.92 -46.28
C ALA A 323 22.97 32.94 -46.80
N PRO A 324 23.58 33.82 -45.97
CA PRO A 324 24.60 34.77 -46.45
C PRO A 324 25.88 34.08 -46.95
N LEU A 325 26.32 33.00 -46.29
CA LEU A 325 27.52 32.24 -46.65
C LEU A 325 27.31 31.46 -47.94
N VAL A 326 26.19 30.73 -48.02
CA VAL A 326 25.81 29.97 -49.22
C VAL A 326 25.59 30.92 -50.41
N GLY A 327 24.92 32.05 -50.19
CA GLY A 327 24.72 33.08 -51.22
C GLY A 327 26.02 33.71 -51.70
N ALA A 328 27.03 33.88 -50.83
CA ALA A 328 28.35 34.37 -51.23
C ALA A 328 29.11 33.36 -52.10
N MET A 329 29.04 32.07 -51.79
CA MET A 329 29.68 31.00 -52.56
C MET A 329 29.00 30.71 -53.90
N LEU A 330 27.65 30.75 -53.96
CA LEU A 330 26.91 30.62 -55.22
C LEU A 330 27.28 31.72 -56.22
N ARG A 331 27.50 32.96 -55.75
CA ARG A 331 27.96 34.05 -56.62
C ARG A 331 29.35 33.83 -57.21
N GLU A 332 30.21 33.05 -56.54
CA GLU A 332 31.57 32.76 -56.99
C GLU A 332 31.63 31.56 -57.95
N VAL A 333 30.80 30.53 -57.74
CA VAL A 333 30.93 29.24 -58.43
C VAL A 333 29.80 28.99 -59.46
N ALA A 334 28.62 29.60 -59.29
CA ALA A 334 27.45 29.41 -60.15
C ALA A 334 26.53 30.66 -60.10
N SER A 335 27.02 31.79 -60.63
CA SER A 335 26.37 33.11 -60.55
C SER A 335 25.01 33.20 -61.27
N ASP A 336 24.70 32.21 -62.10
CA ASP A 336 23.49 32.03 -62.89
C ASP A 336 22.37 31.27 -62.15
N LEU A 337 22.61 30.83 -60.90
CA LEU A 337 21.62 30.22 -60.01
C LEU A 337 21.07 31.24 -58.98
N PRO A 338 19.78 31.16 -58.60
CA PRO A 338 19.15 32.17 -57.75
C PRO A 338 19.64 32.10 -56.29
N PRO A 339 20.09 33.20 -55.67
CA PRO A 339 20.58 33.17 -54.29
C PRO A 339 19.46 32.95 -53.27
N PRO A 340 19.77 32.44 -52.06
CA PRO A 340 18.79 32.31 -50.98
C PRO A 340 18.27 33.68 -50.49
N PRO A 341 17.03 33.75 -49.98
CA PRO A 341 16.41 35.01 -49.52
C PRO A 341 17.12 35.58 -48.27
N GLY A 342 17.41 36.89 -48.24
CA GLY A 342 17.96 37.58 -47.05
C GLY A 342 18.89 38.78 -47.24
N HIS A 343 18.78 39.56 -48.32
CA HIS A 343 19.54 40.82 -48.44
C HIS A 343 18.77 41.99 -47.82
N GLU A 344 19.18 42.42 -46.63
CA GLU A 344 19.45 43.82 -46.24
C GLU A 344 19.67 43.96 -44.71
N THR A 345 20.86 44.43 -44.34
CA THR A 345 21.29 45.02 -43.05
C THR A 345 20.76 44.41 -41.74
N LEU A 346 21.58 43.55 -41.10
CA LEU A 346 21.47 43.23 -39.67
C LEU A 346 22.37 44.17 -38.85
N ASN A 347 21.78 45.02 -38.02
CA ASN A 347 22.50 45.74 -36.98
C ASN A 347 22.98 44.73 -35.92
N LEU A 348 24.29 44.53 -35.80
CA LEU A 348 24.89 43.63 -34.80
C LEU A 348 25.21 44.42 -33.53
N GLN A 349 24.47 44.16 -32.45
CA GLN A 349 24.75 44.77 -31.13
C GLN A 349 25.72 43.88 -30.34
N ILE A 350 26.81 44.43 -29.79
CA ILE A 350 27.77 43.64 -28.99
C ILE A 350 27.43 43.76 -27.50
N VAL A 351 27.23 42.63 -26.83
CA VAL A 351 27.06 42.54 -25.37
C VAL A 351 28.39 42.08 -24.75
N ASP A 352 29.03 43.01 -24.04
CA ASP A 352 30.32 42.80 -23.35
C ASP A 352 30.18 43.12 -21.86
N ILE A 353 29.54 42.22 -21.12
CA ILE A 353 29.33 42.34 -19.67
C ILE A 353 29.87 41.10 -18.94
N GLU A 354 30.02 41.21 -17.62
CA GLU A 354 30.31 40.04 -16.79
C GLU A 354 29.06 39.14 -16.70
N PRO A 355 29.18 37.82 -16.96
CA PRO A 355 28.04 36.92 -16.94
C PRO A 355 27.53 36.65 -15.53
N VAL A 356 26.21 36.51 -15.39
CA VAL A 356 25.60 35.96 -14.19
C VAL A 356 25.54 34.42 -14.34
N PRO A 357 26.17 33.64 -13.44
CA PRO A 357 26.09 32.19 -13.52
C PRO A 357 24.67 31.72 -13.16
N VAL A 358 24.07 30.92 -14.03
CA VAL A 358 22.72 30.38 -13.89
C VAL A 358 22.79 28.87 -13.70
N LEU A 359 22.20 28.36 -12.63
CA LEU A 359 22.11 26.93 -12.34
C LEU A 359 20.66 26.47 -12.34
N VAL A 360 20.31 25.56 -13.24
CA VAL A 360 18.97 24.94 -13.29
C VAL A 360 19.04 23.54 -12.70
N LEU A 361 18.25 23.25 -11.66
CA LEU A 361 18.16 21.93 -11.04
C LEU A 361 16.92 21.19 -11.53
N ASP A 362 17.05 19.94 -11.98
CA ASP A 362 15.94 19.16 -12.53
C ASP A 362 16.07 17.66 -12.21
N THR A 363 14.94 16.96 -12.20
CA THR A 363 14.84 15.52 -12.00
C THR A 363 14.03 14.91 -13.15
N GLN A 364 14.59 13.92 -13.83
CA GLN A 364 13.90 13.23 -14.93
C GLN A 364 13.88 11.72 -14.75
N SER A 365 12.75 11.09 -15.07
CA SER A 365 12.64 9.63 -15.09
C SER A 365 13.55 9.00 -16.14
N ILE A 366 14.23 7.92 -15.76
CA ILE A 366 15.15 7.16 -16.60
C ILE A 366 14.85 5.67 -16.52
N SER A 367 15.11 4.94 -17.60
CA SER A 367 14.89 3.49 -17.68
C SER A 367 15.98 2.67 -16.96
N GLY A 368 17.00 3.33 -16.40
CA GLY A 368 17.96 2.74 -15.45
C GLY A 368 19.26 3.55 -15.31
N THR A 369 19.94 3.43 -14.15
CA THR A 369 21.32 3.91 -13.94
C THR A 369 22.29 2.74 -13.79
N TRP A 370 23.52 2.86 -14.27
CA TRP A 370 24.64 2.06 -13.76
C TRP A 370 25.15 2.71 -12.47
N ARG A 371 24.65 2.27 -11.30
CA ARG A 371 25.22 2.61 -9.98
C ARG A 371 25.88 1.38 -9.35
N PRO A 372 26.90 1.55 -8.48
CA PRO A 372 27.49 0.46 -7.70
C PRO A 372 26.44 -0.28 -6.86
N ARG A 373 26.71 -1.57 -6.59
CA ARG A 373 25.75 -2.55 -6.04
C ARG A 373 25.15 -2.19 -4.67
N GLU A 374 25.77 -1.28 -3.92
CA GLU A 374 25.37 -0.89 -2.56
C GLU A 374 24.32 0.25 -2.53
N GLU A 375 24.04 0.92 -3.66
CA GLU A 375 23.06 2.03 -3.74
C GLU A 375 21.90 1.76 -4.72
N ARG A 376 21.51 0.50 -4.90
CA ARG A 376 20.27 0.17 -5.64
C ARG A 376 19.03 0.47 -4.78
N THR A 377 18.78 1.74 -4.50
CA THR A 377 17.42 2.20 -4.17
C THR A 377 16.63 2.21 -5.47
N GLY A 378 15.41 1.67 -5.51
CA GLY A 378 14.58 1.47 -6.72
C GLY A 378 14.13 2.74 -7.48
N ALA A 379 14.93 3.80 -7.49
CA ALA A 379 14.63 5.07 -8.12
C ALA A 379 15.02 5.05 -9.60
N SER A 380 14.02 4.97 -10.47
CA SER A 380 14.12 5.12 -11.93
C SER A 380 14.19 6.61 -12.33
N VAL A 381 14.99 7.43 -11.64
CA VAL A 381 15.07 8.89 -11.85
C VAL A 381 16.52 9.38 -11.78
N LEU A 382 16.83 10.42 -12.55
CA LEU A 382 18.12 11.09 -12.63
C LEU A 382 17.96 12.53 -12.13
N ASP A 383 18.71 12.86 -11.09
CA ASP A 383 18.82 14.22 -10.55
C ASP A 383 20.05 14.89 -11.16
N PHE A 384 19.87 16.09 -11.71
CA PHE A 384 20.96 16.79 -12.38
C PHE A 384 20.83 18.31 -12.32
N ALA A 385 21.94 18.99 -12.62
CA ALA A 385 22.04 20.43 -12.72
C ALA A 385 22.58 20.83 -14.11
N LEU A 386 22.09 21.95 -14.63
CA LEU A 386 22.55 22.58 -15.86
C LEU A 386 23.15 23.93 -15.53
N LEU A 387 24.43 24.10 -15.89
CA LEU A 387 25.12 25.37 -15.79
C LEU A 387 24.94 26.14 -17.10
N SER A 388 24.60 27.42 -16.99
CA SER A 388 24.62 28.37 -18.10
C SER A 388 25.08 29.74 -17.59
N PHE A 389 25.39 30.65 -18.49
CA PHE A 389 25.87 31.99 -18.18
C PHE A 389 24.96 33.01 -18.85
N ASP A 390 24.29 33.84 -18.06
CA ASP A 390 23.41 34.89 -18.54
C ASP A 390 24.18 36.19 -18.79
N TYR A 391 24.21 36.62 -20.04
CA TYR A 391 24.76 37.90 -20.48
C TYR A 391 23.62 38.86 -20.82
N SER A 392 22.98 39.47 -19.81
CA SER A 392 21.94 40.49 -20.00
C SER A 392 20.67 39.98 -20.71
N GLY A 393 20.19 38.80 -20.32
CA GLY A 393 19.01 38.14 -20.90
C GLY A 393 19.36 37.03 -21.91
N PHE A 394 20.65 36.83 -22.20
CA PHE A 394 21.14 35.82 -23.13
C PHE A 394 21.85 34.69 -22.37
N SER A 395 21.14 33.57 -22.17
CA SER A 395 21.70 32.39 -21.51
C SER A 395 22.54 31.53 -22.46
N ILE A 396 23.81 31.33 -22.13
CA ILE A 396 24.77 30.55 -22.93
C ILE A 396 25.27 29.34 -22.13
N ASP A 397 25.15 28.14 -22.70
CA ASP A 397 25.74 26.92 -22.13
C ASP A 397 27.28 26.96 -22.25
N PRO A 398 28.04 26.51 -21.23
CA PRO A 398 29.51 26.51 -21.25
C PRO A 398 30.11 25.84 -22.50
N THR A 399 29.44 24.81 -23.03
CA THR A 399 29.85 24.00 -24.20
C THR A 399 29.40 24.57 -25.54
N HIS A 400 28.58 25.62 -25.56
CA HIS A 400 28.05 26.21 -26.79
C HIS A 400 29.12 27.00 -27.55
N ALA A 401 29.37 26.67 -28.82
CA ALA A 401 30.45 27.31 -29.61
C ALA A 401 30.06 28.70 -30.17
N THR A 402 28.76 29.00 -30.26
CA THR A 402 28.25 30.20 -30.94
C THR A 402 28.17 31.39 -29.99
N THR A 403 28.67 32.55 -30.43
CA THR A 403 28.67 33.83 -29.69
C THR A 403 27.62 34.83 -30.20
N ILE A 404 26.84 34.48 -31.22
CA ILE A 404 25.82 35.35 -31.81
C ILE A 404 24.44 34.76 -31.54
N LEU A 405 23.56 35.54 -30.94
CA LEU A 405 22.22 35.16 -30.49
C LEU A 405 21.20 36.13 -31.08
N ARG A 406 20.02 35.62 -31.43
CA ARG A 406 18.94 36.44 -31.98
C ARG A 406 18.01 36.87 -30.84
N THR A 407 17.67 38.16 -30.80
CA THR A 407 16.68 38.73 -29.87
C THR A 407 15.25 38.40 -30.29
N GLU A 408 14.29 38.55 -29.37
CA GLU A 408 12.85 38.42 -29.68
C GLU A 408 12.35 39.47 -30.69
N SER A 409 13.01 40.63 -30.81
CA SER A 409 12.73 41.65 -31.85
C SER A 409 13.30 41.28 -33.23
N GLY A 410 14.07 40.19 -33.33
CA GLY A 410 14.66 39.72 -34.58
C GLY A 410 16.07 40.26 -34.88
N ASP A 411 16.60 41.16 -34.05
CA ASP A 411 17.96 41.71 -34.12
C ASP A 411 19.01 40.69 -33.69
N MET A 412 20.24 40.80 -34.21
CA MET A 412 21.35 39.89 -33.90
C MET A 412 22.30 40.52 -32.88
N VAL A 413 22.57 39.82 -31.79
CA VAL A 413 23.43 40.25 -30.69
C VAL A 413 24.66 39.35 -30.62
N GLN A 414 25.85 39.92 -30.58
CA GLN A 414 27.09 39.18 -30.33
C GLN A 414 27.50 39.30 -28.86
N VAL A 415 27.48 38.19 -28.14
CA VAL A 415 27.96 38.09 -26.76
C VAL A 415 29.45 37.79 -26.74
N LYS A 416 30.24 38.68 -26.12
CA LYS A 416 31.68 38.48 -25.92
C LYS A 416 31.93 37.69 -24.64
N ARG A 417 32.12 36.38 -24.79
CA ARG A 417 32.31 35.45 -23.66
C ARG A 417 33.56 35.78 -22.83
N ARG A 418 33.40 35.76 -21.51
CA ARG A 418 34.46 35.92 -20.50
C ARG A 418 34.86 34.56 -19.94
N HIS A 419 35.61 33.79 -20.72
CA HIS A 419 35.93 32.39 -20.41
C HIS A 419 36.70 32.19 -19.08
N ASP A 420 37.47 33.19 -18.66
CA ASP A 420 38.13 33.24 -17.35
C ASP A 420 37.13 33.24 -16.20
N VAL A 421 36.08 34.06 -16.30
CA VAL A 421 34.99 34.14 -15.32
C VAL A 421 34.12 32.89 -15.37
N GLU A 422 33.79 32.40 -16.56
CA GLU A 422 33.02 31.15 -16.77
C GLU A 422 33.74 29.94 -16.16
N THR A 423 35.05 29.85 -16.34
CA THR A 423 35.88 28.77 -15.78
C THR A 423 35.93 28.83 -14.26
N ARG A 424 36.01 30.03 -13.67
CA ARG A 424 35.98 30.23 -12.21
C ARG A 424 34.69 29.67 -11.60
N TYR A 425 33.53 30.06 -12.14
CA TYR A 425 32.23 29.57 -11.65
C TYR A 425 32.01 28.07 -11.91
N SER A 426 32.51 27.56 -13.04
CA SER A 426 32.50 26.11 -13.31
C SER A 426 33.31 25.33 -12.26
N ASN A 427 34.50 25.84 -11.90
CA ASN A 427 35.36 25.25 -10.87
C ASN A 427 34.72 25.29 -9.48
N GLN A 428 34.01 26.37 -9.14
CA GLN A 428 33.26 26.47 -7.89
C GLN A 428 32.26 25.31 -7.74
N LEU A 429 31.52 24.94 -8.80
CA LEU A 429 30.63 23.77 -8.77
C LEU A 429 31.40 22.44 -8.63
N TYR A 430 32.55 22.30 -9.28
CA TYR A 430 33.39 21.12 -9.11
C TYR A 430 33.93 20.97 -7.68
N GLU A 431 34.26 22.06 -7.01
CA GLU A 431 34.66 22.06 -5.59
C GLU A 431 33.51 21.65 -4.67
N LEU A 432 32.28 22.05 -5.00
CA LEU A 432 31.04 21.61 -4.34
C LEU A 432 30.63 20.16 -4.66
N GLY A 433 31.46 19.43 -5.40
CA GLY A 433 31.28 17.99 -5.64
C GLY A 433 30.50 17.65 -6.91
N PHE A 434 30.05 18.63 -7.70
CA PHE A 434 29.40 18.34 -8.99
C PHE A 434 30.37 17.69 -9.95
N ARG A 435 29.91 16.71 -10.71
CA ARG A 435 30.69 16.04 -11.76
C ARG A 435 29.84 15.90 -13.01
N LYS A 436 30.46 15.95 -14.18
CA LYS A 436 29.76 15.75 -15.46
C LYS A 436 29.24 14.32 -15.55
N ILE A 437 27.94 14.15 -15.80
CA ILE A 437 27.35 12.84 -16.00
C ILE A 437 27.57 12.43 -17.46
N PRO A 438 28.24 11.31 -17.77
CA PRO A 438 28.47 10.91 -19.15
C PRO A 438 27.18 10.61 -19.92
N ALA A 439 27.13 10.94 -21.21
CA ALA A 439 25.93 10.72 -22.06
C ALA A 439 25.53 9.24 -22.13
N HIS A 440 26.50 8.32 -22.10
CA HIS A 440 26.27 6.88 -22.14
C HIS A 440 25.65 6.29 -20.86
N GLN A 441 25.46 7.10 -19.80
CA GLN A 441 24.87 6.68 -18.53
C GLN A 441 23.43 7.15 -18.37
N ARG A 442 22.83 7.72 -19.42
CA ARG A 442 21.57 8.45 -19.38
C ARG A 442 20.61 7.89 -20.45
N PHE A 443 19.60 7.14 -20.02
CA PHE A 443 18.56 6.60 -20.90
C PHE A 443 17.19 6.85 -20.28
N GLY A 444 16.29 7.52 -20.98
CA GLY A 444 14.96 7.83 -20.48
C GLY A 444 13.97 8.08 -21.62
N PRO A 445 12.66 8.14 -21.32
CA PRO A 445 11.63 8.45 -22.29
C PRO A 445 11.69 9.90 -22.80
N LYS A 446 12.30 10.82 -22.05
CA LYS A 446 12.58 12.21 -22.47
C LYS A 446 14.08 12.38 -22.79
N ALA A 447 14.39 13.25 -23.73
CA ALA A 447 15.77 13.60 -24.06
C ALA A 447 16.40 14.39 -22.90
N ILE A 448 17.48 13.85 -22.32
CA ILE A 448 18.22 14.52 -21.24
C ILE A 448 19.25 15.45 -21.90
N PRO A 449 19.30 16.76 -21.54
CA PRO A 449 20.21 17.72 -22.16
C PRO A 449 21.70 17.31 -22.10
N ALA A 450 22.51 17.84 -23.02
CA ALA A 450 23.96 17.71 -22.93
C ALA A 450 24.51 18.51 -21.73
N GLY A 451 25.75 18.24 -21.31
CA GLY A 451 26.39 19.06 -20.27
C GLY A 451 25.94 18.86 -18.81
N VAL A 452 24.92 18.03 -18.53
CA VAL A 452 24.38 17.84 -17.17
C VAL A 452 25.44 17.44 -16.13
N LEU A 453 25.33 18.07 -14.97
CA LEU A 453 26.16 17.85 -13.79
C LEU A 453 25.37 17.08 -12.74
N GLY A 454 26.03 16.19 -12.01
CA GLY A 454 25.44 15.41 -10.94
C GLY A 454 26.29 15.40 -9.68
N LEU A 455 25.63 15.27 -8.53
CA LEU A 455 26.28 14.98 -7.26
C LEU A 455 26.44 13.46 -7.07
N PRO A 456 27.50 13.02 -6.36
CA PRO A 456 27.89 11.61 -6.28
C PRO A 456 26.88 10.73 -5.54
N ALA A 457 26.15 11.29 -4.56
CA ALA A 457 25.18 10.57 -3.76
C ALA A 457 23.82 11.29 -3.78
N SER A 458 22.74 10.52 -3.66
CA SER A 458 21.38 11.09 -3.64
C SER A 458 21.15 12.00 -2.42
N ALA A 459 21.76 11.69 -1.28
CA ALA A 459 21.70 12.51 -0.07
C ALA A 459 22.44 13.85 -0.21
N ALA A 460 23.45 13.93 -1.08
CA ALA A 460 24.22 15.16 -1.30
C ALA A 460 23.37 16.25 -1.96
N TRP A 461 22.35 15.88 -2.76
CA TRP A 461 21.42 16.85 -3.35
C TRP A 461 20.57 17.56 -2.32
N ALA A 462 20.10 16.86 -1.29
CA ALA A 462 19.33 17.45 -0.19
C ALA A 462 20.16 18.47 0.60
N LEU A 463 21.40 18.13 0.94
CA LEU A 463 22.32 19.04 1.64
C LEU A 463 22.69 20.25 0.76
N PHE A 464 22.89 20.03 -0.53
CA PHE A 464 23.19 21.11 -1.47
C PHE A 464 22.04 22.12 -1.56
N THR A 465 20.79 21.64 -1.65
CA THR A 465 19.63 22.53 -1.75
C THR A 465 19.34 23.28 -0.46
N SER A 466 19.51 22.65 0.72
CA SER A 466 19.28 23.30 2.01
C SER A 466 20.38 24.28 2.40
N ASP A 467 21.65 23.88 2.27
CA ASP A 467 22.77 24.59 2.93
C ASP A 467 23.58 25.45 1.95
N THR A 468 23.71 25.01 0.70
CA THR A 468 24.64 25.62 -0.27
C THR A 468 23.95 26.59 -1.23
N VAL A 469 22.73 26.29 -1.68
CA VAL A 469 21.97 27.15 -2.60
C VAL A 469 21.76 28.57 -2.04
N PRO A 470 21.43 28.80 -0.75
CA PRO A 470 21.32 30.14 -0.20
C PRO A 470 22.63 30.94 -0.31
N SER A 471 23.76 30.35 0.07
CA SER A 471 25.08 30.98 -0.02
C SER A 471 25.48 31.30 -1.47
N LEU A 472 25.17 30.40 -2.42
CA LEU A 472 25.46 30.66 -3.84
C LEU A 472 24.64 31.82 -4.38
N ARG A 473 23.38 31.97 -3.95
CA ARG A 473 22.55 33.13 -4.33
C ARG A 473 23.12 34.44 -3.80
N GLU A 474 23.67 34.45 -2.58
CA GLU A 474 24.40 35.59 -2.01
C GLU A 474 25.68 35.90 -2.80
N ASP A 475 26.38 34.87 -3.28
CA ASP A 475 27.57 34.97 -4.15
C ASP A 475 27.24 35.37 -5.63
N GLY A 476 25.99 35.72 -5.92
CA GLY A 476 25.55 36.23 -7.22
C GLY A 476 25.08 35.17 -8.22
N TRP A 477 24.86 33.92 -7.78
CA TRP A 477 24.28 32.88 -8.64
C TRP A 477 22.77 33.04 -8.80
N ARG A 478 22.29 32.84 -10.03
CA ARG A 478 20.86 32.69 -10.30
C ARG A 478 20.49 31.21 -10.35
N ILE A 479 19.80 30.72 -9.34
CA ILE A 479 19.47 29.29 -9.22
C ILE A 479 17.96 29.09 -9.33
N SER A 480 17.52 28.33 -10.34
CA SER A 480 16.12 27.95 -10.56
C SER A 480 15.96 26.42 -10.45
N MET A 481 14.88 25.98 -9.81
CA MET A 481 14.56 24.57 -9.68
C MET A 481 13.32 24.26 -10.52
N SER A 482 13.38 23.19 -11.29
CA SER A 482 12.26 22.66 -12.07
C SER A 482 11.15 22.13 -11.14
N PRO A 483 9.86 22.24 -11.47
CA PRO A 483 8.77 21.65 -10.68
C PRO A 483 8.93 20.14 -10.45
N GLU A 484 9.56 19.45 -11.39
CA GLU A 484 9.86 18.02 -11.29
C GLU A 484 11.04 17.69 -10.38
N PHE A 485 11.87 18.68 -10.00
CA PHE A 485 13.08 18.47 -9.21
C PHE A 485 12.74 17.96 -7.81
N ARG A 486 13.30 16.80 -7.44
CA ARG A 486 12.88 16.09 -6.22
C ARG A 486 13.45 16.59 -4.91
N PHE A 487 14.42 17.51 -4.97
CA PHE A 487 15.03 18.11 -3.79
C PHE A 487 14.62 19.58 -3.60
N ASP A 488 13.67 20.07 -4.39
CA ASP A 488 12.93 21.28 -4.10
C ASP A 488 11.81 20.94 -3.12
N PHE A 489 12.18 20.85 -1.85
CA PHE A 489 11.23 20.69 -0.76
C PHE A 489 11.49 21.73 0.32
N ILE A 490 10.42 22.09 1.01
CA ILE A 490 10.49 22.94 2.18
C ILE A 490 10.60 22.01 3.39
N GLU A 491 11.73 22.08 4.11
CA GLU A 491 11.86 21.37 5.37
C GLU A 491 10.99 22.02 6.43
N ILE A 492 10.23 21.18 7.12
CA ILE A 492 9.33 21.60 8.18
C ILE A 492 9.80 20.98 9.48
N ASP A 493 10.17 21.85 10.41
CA ASP A 493 10.63 21.45 11.73
C ASP A 493 9.52 21.38 12.77
N ASP A 494 8.50 22.23 12.62
CA ASP A 494 7.43 22.40 13.60
C ASP A 494 6.04 22.19 12.99
N ILE A 495 5.21 21.48 13.75
CA ILE A 495 3.79 21.29 13.45
C ILE A 495 2.99 21.97 14.56
N GLN A 496 2.03 22.80 14.15
CA GLN A 496 1.16 23.56 15.02
C GLN A 496 -0.22 22.91 15.07
N GLY A 497 -0.86 22.97 16.23
CA GLY A 497 -2.24 22.50 16.39
C GLY A 497 -3.07 23.58 17.08
N THR A 498 -4.29 23.81 16.60
CA THR A 498 -5.30 24.60 17.28
C THR A 498 -6.49 23.72 17.65
N ALA A 499 -7.07 23.96 18.82
CA ALA A 499 -8.24 23.23 19.29
C ALA A 499 -9.30 24.24 19.73
N HIS A 500 -10.47 24.18 19.10
CA HIS A 500 -11.59 25.06 19.37
C HIS A 500 -12.71 24.31 20.06
N HIS A 501 -13.23 24.85 21.17
CA HIS A 501 -14.35 24.26 21.90
C HIS A 501 -15.65 24.45 21.09
N SER A 502 -16.33 23.35 20.78
CA SER A 502 -17.66 23.33 20.18
C SER A 502 -18.72 23.22 21.28
N THR A 503 -19.93 23.75 21.05
CA THR A 503 -21.00 23.81 22.07
C THR A 503 -21.63 22.45 22.41
N ASP A 504 -21.24 21.38 21.75
CA ASP A 504 -21.81 20.03 21.82
C ASP A 504 -20.97 19.01 22.61
N GLY A 505 -19.96 19.44 23.37
CA GLY A 505 -19.12 18.53 24.16
C GLY A 505 -17.85 18.05 23.44
N TRP A 506 -17.44 18.74 22.36
CA TRP A 506 -16.37 18.35 21.46
C TRP A 506 -15.38 19.49 21.21
N PHE A 507 -14.13 19.12 20.91
CA PHE A 507 -13.10 20.00 20.39
C PHE A 507 -12.91 19.74 18.91
N ASP A 508 -13.04 20.78 18.08
CA ASP A 508 -12.62 20.79 16.69
C ASP A 508 -11.10 21.02 16.65
N LEU A 509 -10.36 20.09 16.06
CA LEU A 509 -8.91 20.14 15.91
C LEU A 509 -8.55 20.59 14.51
N GLU A 510 -7.65 21.56 14.44
CA GLU A 510 -6.98 21.97 13.21
C GLU A 510 -5.48 21.75 13.37
N LEU A 511 -4.88 21.04 12.41
CA LEU A 511 -3.46 20.74 12.36
C LEU A 511 -2.85 21.57 11.24
N GLY A 512 -1.87 22.40 11.56
CA GLY A 512 -1.21 23.32 10.64
C GLY A 512 0.30 23.11 10.61
N ILE A 513 0.90 23.41 9.46
CA ILE A 513 2.34 23.53 9.28
C ILE A 513 2.65 24.97 8.87
N ALA A 514 3.63 25.60 9.51
CA ALA A 514 4.12 26.92 9.09
C ALA A 514 5.06 26.77 7.88
N VAL A 515 4.75 27.46 6.78
CA VAL A 515 5.57 27.49 5.57
C VAL A 515 5.85 28.95 5.21
N GLY A 516 6.94 29.51 5.72
CA GLY A 516 7.17 30.97 5.67
C GLY A 516 6.16 31.71 6.56
N GLU A 517 5.44 32.70 6.02
CA GLU A 517 4.42 33.48 6.75
C GLU A 517 3.00 32.86 6.70
N ARG A 518 2.81 31.75 5.99
CA ARG A 518 1.49 31.10 5.81
C ARG A 518 1.40 29.79 6.58
N SER A 519 0.18 29.42 6.98
CA SER A 519 -0.13 28.12 7.59
C SER A 519 -0.81 27.21 6.58
N VAL A 520 -0.31 25.98 6.46
CA VAL A 520 -0.83 24.92 5.57
C VAL A 520 -1.52 23.87 6.42
N ARG A 521 -2.76 23.53 6.07
CA ARG A 521 -3.51 22.46 6.74
C ARG A 521 -2.88 21.09 6.49
N LEU A 522 -2.61 20.36 7.58
CA LEU A 522 -1.90 19.10 7.56
C LEU A 522 -2.83 17.89 7.37
N GLU A 523 -4.10 17.99 7.74
CA GLU A 523 -5.05 16.88 7.70
C GLU A 523 -5.24 16.30 6.29
N PRO A 524 -5.46 17.10 5.23
CA PRO A 524 -5.59 16.58 3.87
C PRO A 524 -4.30 15.90 3.39
N LEU A 525 -3.15 16.44 3.79
CA LEU A 525 -1.83 15.91 3.43
C LEU A 525 -1.56 14.56 4.09
N LEU A 526 -1.94 14.42 5.37
CA LEU A 526 -1.87 13.15 6.08
C LEU A 526 -2.86 12.13 5.51
N ALA A 527 -4.05 12.57 5.07
CA ALA A 527 -5.02 11.69 4.43
C ALA A 527 -4.46 11.07 3.15
N ASP A 528 -3.83 11.87 2.29
CA ASP A 528 -3.13 11.38 1.10
C ASP A 528 -1.97 10.44 1.48
N LEU A 529 -1.14 10.82 2.46
CA LEU A 529 -0.06 10.00 2.98
C LEU A 529 -0.52 8.60 3.39
N PHE A 530 -1.62 8.50 4.12
CA PHE A 530 -2.10 7.21 4.62
C PHE A 530 -2.75 6.36 3.53
N GLN A 531 -3.26 6.97 2.46
CA GLN A 531 -3.75 6.24 1.29
C GLN A 531 -2.61 5.63 0.49
N ARG A 532 -1.51 6.36 0.31
CA ARG A 532 -0.33 5.90 -0.46
C ARG A 532 0.62 4.99 0.34
N ASP A 533 0.78 5.23 1.64
CA ASP A 533 1.67 4.45 2.53
C ASP A 533 0.87 3.82 3.68
N ARG A 534 0.56 2.53 3.51
CA ARG A 534 -0.22 1.75 4.47
C ARG A 534 0.52 1.49 5.79
N ARG A 535 1.84 1.72 5.88
CA ARG A 535 2.62 1.51 7.12
C ARG A 535 2.10 2.37 8.26
N TRP A 536 1.52 3.53 7.96
CA TRP A 536 1.02 4.49 8.96
C TRP A 536 -0.26 4.07 9.70
N LEU A 537 -1.09 3.19 9.14
CA LEU A 537 -2.39 2.81 9.74
C LEU A 537 -2.50 1.33 10.15
N ALA A 538 -1.61 0.48 9.65
CA ALA A 538 -1.70 -0.98 9.79
C ALA A 538 -0.87 -1.57 10.95
N GLY A 539 -0.67 -0.81 12.03
CA GLY A 539 0.18 -1.24 13.16
C GLY A 539 1.67 -1.36 12.82
N ALA A 540 2.08 -0.92 11.62
CA ALA A 540 3.45 -0.99 11.11
C ALA A 540 4.20 0.36 11.22
N ILE A 541 3.69 1.30 12.02
CA ILE A 541 4.32 2.62 12.24
C ILE A 541 5.77 2.46 12.71
N ASP A 542 6.06 1.45 13.51
CA ASP A 542 7.38 1.20 14.06
C ASP A 542 8.38 0.68 13.01
N SER A 543 7.90 0.19 11.87
CA SER A 543 8.75 -0.20 10.74
C SER A 543 9.33 0.99 9.97
N ILE A 544 8.79 2.19 10.19
CA ILE A 544 9.25 3.44 9.56
C ILE A 544 10.44 3.94 10.40
N PRO A 545 11.66 4.14 9.89
CA PRO A 545 12.75 4.75 10.65
C PRO A 545 12.42 6.19 11.07
N ASP A 546 12.89 6.63 12.25
CA ASP A 546 12.58 7.97 12.80
C ASP A 546 13.18 9.13 11.99
N ASP A 547 14.26 8.85 11.28
CA ASP A 547 14.98 9.72 10.37
C ASP A 547 14.45 9.66 8.92
N GLU A 548 13.50 8.76 8.61
CA GLU A 548 12.88 8.67 7.28
C GLU A 548 12.21 10.01 6.94
N GLY A 549 12.54 10.57 5.77
CA GLY A 549 11.95 11.81 5.26
C GLY A 549 10.62 11.53 4.58
N ILE A 550 9.55 12.10 5.11
CA ILE A 550 8.18 11.97 4.62
C ILE A 550 7.82 13.20 3.80
N GLU A 551 7.60 12.98 2.50
CA GLU A 551 7.25 14.04 1.55
C GLU A 551 5.73 14.21 1.47
N LEU A 552 5.21 15.43 1.65
CA LEU A 552 3.80 15.77 1.51
C LEU A 552 3.64 16.81 0.40
N ASN A 553 2.62 16.69 -0.44
CA ASN A 553 2.40 17.63 -1.55
C ASN A 553 1.16 18.49 -1.28
N THR A 554 1.32 19.81 -1.31
CA THR A 554 0.21 20.75 -1.15
C THR A 554 -0.62 20.88 -2.44
N ASP A 555 -1.86 21.37 -2.31
CA ASP A 555 -2.73 21.65 -3.47
C ASP A 555 -2.14 22.72 -4.43
N LEU A 556 -1.17 23.51 -3.93
CA LEU A 556 -0.43 24.52 -4.70
C LEU A 556 0.78 23.93 -5.44
N GLY A 557 1.00 22.61 -5.35
CA GLY A 557 2.10 21.90 -6.00
C GLY A 557 3.42 21.94 -5.22
N GLU A 558 3.41 22.36 -3.96
CA GLU A 558 4.62 22.50 -3.16
C GLU A 558 4.92 21.21 -2.40
N ARG A 559 6.21 20.87 -2.29
CA ARG A 559 6.66 19.65 -1.63
C ARG A 559 7.18 20.00 -0.23
N LEU A 560 6.52 19.49 0.79
CA LEU A 560 6.93 19.62 2.18
C LEU A 560 7.65 18.35 2.59
N ARG A 561 8.74 18.46 3.35
CA ARG A 561 9.45 17.29 3.90
C ARG A 561 9.48 17.36 5.41
N LEU A 562 9.01 16.29 6.05
CA LEU A 562 9.03 16.12 7.51
C LEU A 562 9.74 14.84 7.88
N ARG A 563 10.50 14.83 8.98
CA ARG A 563 11.01 13.56 9.52
C ARG A 563 9.85 12.72 10.07
N ALA A 564 9.89 11.41 9.88
CA ALA A 564 8.87 10.50 10.39
C ALA A 564 8.69 10.64 11.91
N SER A 565 9.77 10.87 12.66
CA SER A 565 9.74 11.18 14.10
C SER A 565 8.87 12.38 14.49
N ARG A 566 8.53 13.28 13.56
CA ARG A 566 7.63 14.43 13.79
C ARG A 566 6.15 14.05 13.63
N ILE A 567 5.85 13.16 12.68
CA ILE A 567 4.49 12.73 12.33
C ILE A 567 4.04 11.57 13.24
N LYS A 568 4.94 10.63 13.56
CA LYS A 568 4.65 9.42 14.33
C LYS A 568 3.93 9.68 15.66
N PRO A 569 4.34 10.63 16.52
CA PRO A 569 3.64 10.87 17.78
C PRO A 569 2.16 11.21 17.57
N VAL A 570 1.85 11.92 16.50
CA VAL A 570 0.48 12.40 16.23
C VAL A 570 -0.36 11.37 15.57
N VAL A 571 0.23 10.62 14.64
CA VAL A 571 -0.45 9.45 14.12
C VAL A 571 -0.71 8.47 15.24
N ARG A 572 0.24 8.21 16.15
CA ARG A 572 -0.02 7.36 17.32
C ARG A 572 -1.15 7.92 18.17
N VAL A 573 -1.11 9.19 18.56
CA VAL A 573 -2.12 9.74 19.46
C VAL A 573 -3.48 9.92 18.80
N LEU A 574 -3.58 10.16 17.49
CA LEU A 574 -4.83 10.49 16.79
C LEU A 574 -5.20 9.47 15.70
N ILE A 575 -4.62 8.27 15.71
CA ILE A 575 -4.78 7.25 14.65
C ILE A 575 -6.26 6.93 14.35
N ASP A 576 -7.09 6.92 15.39
CA ASP A 576 -8.51 6.61 15.33
C ASP A 576 -9.35 7.73 14.72
N LEU A 577 -8.85 8.97 14.72
CA LEU A 577 -9.49 10.12 14.09
C LEU A 577 -9.16 10.17 12.59
N PHE A 578 -7.97 9.67 12.23
CA PHE A 578 -7.49 9.67 10.86
C PHE A 578 -8.20 8.65 9.94
N ASP A 579 -8.86 7.63 10.51
CA ASP A 579 -9.71 6.69 9.76
C ASP A 579 -10.95 7.35 9.10
N THR A 580 -11.27 8.61 9.43
CA THR A 580 -12.40 9.41 8.90
C THR A 580 -11.99 10.66 8.11
N LEU A 581 -10.70 10.85 7.87
CA LEU A 581 -10.17 11.98 7.11
C LEU A 581 -10.86 12.14 5.75
N GLY A 582 -11.23 13.38 5.42
CA GLY A 582 -11.80 13.76 4.11
C GLY A 582 -13.31 14.01 4.08
N THR A 583 -14.06 13.73 5.16
CA THR A 583 -15.51 14.00 5.23
C THR A 583 -15.95 14.95 6.34
N GLN A 584 -15.17 15.07 7.42
CA GLN A 584 -15.46 15.92 8.58
C GLN A 584 -14.16 16.46 9.20
N PRO A 585 -14.20 17.61 9.91
CA PRO A 585 -13.08 18.08 10.73
C PRO A 585 -12.71 17.06 11.81
N LEU A 586 -11.44 17.06 12.23
CA LEU A 586 -10.96 16.19 13.30
C LEU A 586 -11.61 16.63 14.61
N ARG A 587 -12.30 15.72 15.30
CA ARG A 587 -13.02 16.02 16.54
C ARG A 587 -12.59 15.12 17.69
N VAL A 588 -12.32 15.71 18.84
CA VAL A 588 -12.00 15.01 20.10
C VAL A 588 -13.02 15.36 21.16
N SER A 589 -13.53 14.37 21.89
CA SER A 589 -14.49 14.63 22.97
C SER A 589 -13.80 15.37 24.11
N GLU A 590 -14.51 16.29 24.79
CA GLU A 590 -14.01 16.94 26.00
C GLU A 590 -13.48 15.95 27.06
N LYS A 591 -14.13 14.78 27.14
CA LYS A 591 -13.77 13.71 28.08
C LYS A 591 -12.46 12.99 27.72
N ASP A 592 -11.88 13.30 26.56
CA ASP A 592 -10.66 12.73 26.01
C ASP A 592 -9.57 13.81 25.78
N ALA A 593 -9.72 14.99 26.42
CA ALA A 593 -8.81 16.13 26.30
C ALA A 593 -7.36 15.81 26.69
N GLY A 594 -7.15 14.84 27.59
CA GLY A 594 -5.82 14.38 28.01
C GLY A 594 -4.91 13.91 26.87
N ARG A 595 -5.48 13.52 25.72
CA ARG A 595 -4.73 13.16 24.50
C ARG A 595 -4.05 14.37 23.85
N LEU A 596 -4.65 15.54 23.95
CA LEU A 596 -4.10 16.78 23.38
C LEU A 596 -2.90 17.26 24.18
N GLU A 597 -2.89 17.07 25.50
CA GLU A 597 -1.75 17.39 26.35
C GLU A 597 -0.56 16.42 26.14
N ALA A 598 -0.83 15.13 25.93
CA ALA A 598 0.21 14.16 25.58
C ALA A 598 0.95 14.49 24.27
N LEU A 599 0.34 15.30 23.39
CA LEU A 599 0.99 15.82 22.19
C LEU A 599 1.95 16.97 22.50
N THR A 600 1.61 17.86 23.43
CA THR A 600 2.46 18.99 23.85
C THR A 600 3.77 18.55 24.52
N ASP A 601 3.77 17.45 25.28
CA ASP A 601 4.96 16.93 25.97
C ASP A 601 6.04 16.40 25.01
N THR A 602 5.72 16.24 23.72
CA THR A 602 6.72 15.82 22.73
C THR A 602 7.71 16.95 22.37
N GLY A 603 7.49 18.18 22.85
CA GLY A 603 8.36 19.35 22.66
C GLY A 603 8.43 19.88 21.22
N ARG A 604 7.77 19.19 20.28
CA ARG A 604 7.84 19.42 18.83
C ARG A 604 6.48 19.83 18.25
N TRP A 605 5.51 20.05 19.14
CA TRP A 605 4.11 20.31 18.86
C TRP A 605 3.62 21.43 19.76
N GLN A 606 3.15 22.51 19.15
CA GLN A 606 2.59 23.65 19.89
C GLN A 606 1.07 23.66 19.73
N PHE A 607 0.36 23.12 20.72
CA PHE A 607 -1.09 23.25 20.80
C PHE A 607 -1.48 24.58 21.42
N HIS A 608 -2.17 25.40 20.62
CA HIS A 608 -2.80 26.65 21.01
C HIS A 608 -4.29 26.36 21.18
N GLY A 609 -4.67 25.94 22.38
CA GLY A 609 -6.06 25.74 22.79
C GLY A 609 -6.47 26.78 23.83
N ASP A 610 -7.78 26.95 23.97
CA ASP A 610 -8.37 27.75 25.05
C ASP A 610 -7.85 27.24 26.42
N VAL A 611 -7.63 28.14 27.40
CA VAL A 611 -7.00 27.80 28.70
C VAL A 611 -7.74 26.64 29.40
N SER A 612 -9.04 26.52 29.14
CA SER A 612 -9.94 25.46 29.62
C SER A 612 -9.55 24.04 29.20
N ILE A 613 -8.89 23.84 28.04
CA ILE A 613 -8.50 22.51 27.54
C ILE A 613 -7.31 21.98 28.31
N ARG A 614 -6.31 22.82 28.55
CA ARG A 614 -5.12 22.46 29.35
C ARG A 614 -5.52 22.20 30.79
N GLU A 615 -6.35 23.05 31.37
CA GLU A 615 -6.86 22.82 32.73
C GLU A 615 -7.69 21.53 32.84
N LEU A 616 -8.53 21.21 31.85
CA LEU A 616 -9.30 19.96 31.84
C LEU A 616 -8.41 18.73 31.64
N ALA A 617 -7.45 18.79 30.73
CA ALA A 617 -6.48 17.72 30.47
C ALA A 617 -5.61 17.45 31.69
N GLN A 618 -5.04 18.49 32.29
CA GLN A 618 -4.20 18.41 33.48
C GLN A 618 -5.01 17.86 34.68
N ARG A 619 -6.26 18.30 34.85
CA ARG A 619 -7.19 17.78 35.88
C ARG A 619 -7.63 16.33 35.66
N LEU A 620 -7.50 15.78 34.45
CA LEU A 620 -7.76 14.37 34.12
C LEU A 620 -6.47 13.53 34.20
N GLN A 621 -5.31 14.11 33.88
CA GLN A 621 -3.99 13.47 33.89
C GLN A 621 -3.37 13.36 35.29
N GLU A 622 -3.68 14.27 36.23
CA GLU A 622 -3.28 14.20 37.65
C GLU A 622 -3.60 12.84 38.30
N GLY A 623 -4.52 12.09 37.68
CA GLY A 623 -4.83 10.73 38.05
C GLY A 623 -5.73 10.67 39.28
N PRO A 624 -6.53 9.61 39.40
CA PRO A 624 -7.37 9.44 40.57
C PRO A 624 -6.52 8.90 41.73
N GLY A 625 -6.02 9.78 42.61
CA GLY A 625 -5.28 9.26 43.77
C GLY A 625 -4.69 10.23 44.79
N LEU A 626 -4.59 11.54 44.53
CA LEU A 626 -3.79 12.39 45.42
C LEU A 626 -4.54 12.98 46.62
N ARG A 627 -5.88 12.98 46.60
CA ARG A 627 -6.67 13.58 47.69
C ARG A 627 -7.31 12.50 48.57
N GLU A 628 -6.81 12.40 49.80
CA GLU A 628 -7.42 11.53 50.81
C GLU A 628 -8.82 12.03 51.16
N VAL A 629 -9.81 11.16 51.04
CA VAL A 629 -11.18 11.40 51.50
C VAL A 629 -11.36 10.76 52.87
N PRO A 630 -11.93 11.47 53.86
CA PRO A 630 -12.24 10.88 55.15
C PRO A 630 -13.22 9.71 54.99
N VAL A 631 -12.93 8.61 55.68
CA VAL A 631 -13.86 7.47 55.77
C VAL A 631 -15.13 7.91 56.52
N PRO A 632 -16.34 7.55 56.03
CA PRO A 632 -17.59 7.95 56.69
C PRO A 632 -17.69 7.47 58.13
N ARG A 633 -18.25 8.29 59.00
CA ARG A 633 -18.34 7.99 60.44
C ARG A 633 -19.29 6.84 60.75
N GLY A 634 -20.36 6.68 59.99
CA GLY A 634 -21.33 5.59 60.14
C GLY A 634 -20.88 4.26 59.52
N LEU A 635 -19.67 4.19 58.94
CA LEU A 635 -19.15 2.95 58.36
C LEU A 635 -18.64 2.02 59.48
N ASN A 636 -19.36 0.93 59.71
CA ASN A 636 -19.00 -0.10 60.68
C ASN A 636 -18.00 -1.12 60.08
N ALA A 637 -16.89 -0.62 59.55
CA ALA A 637 -15.80 -1.40 58.99
C ALA A 637 -14.49 -0.59 58.93
N GLU A 638 -13.36 -1.24 59.17
CA GLU A 638 -12.05 -0.67 58.86
C GLU A 638 -11.69 -0.95 57.39
N LEU A 639 -11.54 0.12 56.61
CA LEU A 639 -11.12 0.01 55.21
C LEU A 639 -9.60 -0.20 55.12
N ARG A 640 -9.19 -1.21 54.35
CA ARG A 640 -7.79 -1.42 53.99
C ARG A 640 -7.25 -0.27 53.13
N VAL A 641 -5.92 -0.15 53.02
CA VAL A 641 -5.24 0.88 52.19
C VAL A 641 -5.86 0.98 50.79
N TYR A 642 -5.89 -0.13 50.06
CA TYR A 642 -6.48 -0.13 48.72
C TYR A 642 -8.00 0.15 48.74
N GLN A 643 -8.75 -0.27 49.77
CA GLN A 643 -10.18 0.06 49.85
C GLN A 643 -10.40 1.58 50.03
N ARG A 644 -9.51 2.25 50.78
CA ARG A 644 -9.50 3.72 50.91
C ARG A 644 -9.14 4.39 49.59
N GLU A 645 -8.15 3.89 48.86
CA GLU A 645 -7.84 4.37 47.52
C GLU A 645 -9.03 4.26 46.57
N GLY A 646 -9.81 3.17 46.66
CA GLY A 646 -11.01 3.00 45.85
C GLY A 646 -12.13 3.96 46.22
N LEU A 647 -12.29 4.27 47.51
CA LEU A 647 -13.17 5.35 47.98
C LEU A 647 -12.72 6.72 47.44
N ASN A 648 -11.43 7.03 47.55
CA ASN A 648 -10.85 8.28 47.03
C ASN A 648 -11.08 8.40 45.52
N TRP A 649 -10.88 7.31 44.78
CA TRP A 649 -11.11 7.23 43.34
C TRP A 649 -12.58 7.49 42.97
N MET A 650 -13.55 6.86 43.64
CA MET A 650 -14.97 7.10 43.38
C MET A 650 -15.39 8.54 43.71
N GLN A 651 -14.85 9.11 44.79
CA GLN A 651 -15.11 10.50 45.17
C GLN A 651 -14.46 11.50 44.20
N TYR A 652 -13.26 11.20 43.69
CA TYR A 652 -12.60 11.96 42.62
C TYR A 652 -13.45 12.01 41.34
N LEU A 653 -13.99 10.87 40.91
CA LEU A 653 -14.87 10.81 39.74
C LEU A 653 -16.13 11.64 39.94
N ARG A 654 -16.75 11.51 41.12
CA ARG A 654 -17.93 12.29 41.50
C ARG A 654 -17.64 13.79 41.42
N GLU A 655 -16.58 14.27 42.07
CA GLU A 655 -16.20 15.70 42.10
C GLU A 655 -16.05 16.33 40.69
N ARG A 656 -15.77 15.51 39.67
CA ARG A 656 -15.61 15.93 38.28
C ARG A 656 -16.81 15.61 37.39
N ASN A 657 -17.94 15.18 37.96
CA ASN A 657 -19.11 14.70 37.21
C ASN A 657 -18.80 13.58 36.21
N LEU A 658 -17.87 12.70 36.58
CA LEU A 658 -17.46 11.54 35.80
C LEU A 658 -18.08 10.26 36.37
N SER A 659 -18.04 9.23 35.55
CA SER A 659 -18.50 7.87 35.84
C SER A 659 -17.34 6.89 35.62
N GLY A 660 -17.40 5.71 36.22
CA GLY A 660 -16.30 4.75 36.11
C GLY A 660 -16.63 3.30 36.36
N VAL A 661 -15.64 2.43 36.13
CA VAL A 661 -15.67 0.99 36.39
C VAL A 661 -14.73 0.66 37.56
N LEU A 662 -15.29 0.18 38.67
CA LEU A 662 -14.52 -0.47 39.73
C LEU A 662 -14.36 -1.96 39.38
N ALA A 663 -13.23 -2.27 38.76
CA ALA A 663 -12.86 -3.56 38.18
C ALA A 663 -11.90 -4.38 39.07
N ASP A 664 -11.92 -4.16 40.39
CA ASP A 664 -11.13 -4.93 41.36
C ASP A 664 -11.45 -6.43 41.29
N ASP A 665 -10.43 -7.27 41.55
CA ASP A 665 -10.60 -8.72 41.67
C ASP A 665 -11.70 -9.11 42.66
N MET A 666 -12.35 -10.24 42.37
CA MET A 666 -13.46 -10.75 43.16
C MET A 666 -13.07 -11.07 44.59
N GLY A 667 -13.65 -10.38 45.57
CA GLY A 667 -13.33 -10.61 46.99
C GLY A 667 -12.48 -9.52 47.64
N LEU A 668 -12.01 -8.53 46.89
CA LEU A 668 -11.36 -7.33 47.43
C LEU A 668 -12.32 -6.35 48.15
N GLY A 669 -13.63 -6.63 48.13
CA GLY A 669 -14.64 -5.84 48.84
C GLY A 669 -15.17 -4.63 48.06
N LYS A 670 -15.56 -4.82 46.80
CA LYS A 670 -16.21 -3.77 45.99
C LYS A 670 -17.49 -3.23 46.64
N THR A 671 -18.30 -4.11 47.24
CA THR A 671 -19.55 -3.74 47.91
C THR A 671 -19.30 -2.84 49.11
N VAL A 672 -18.36 -3.16 50.00
CA VAL A 672 -18.03 -2.30 51.16
C VAL A 672 -17.45 -0.95 50.71
N GLN A 673 -16.61 -0.92 49.68
CA GLN A 673 -16.12 0.33 49.08
C GLN A 673 -17.29 1.18 48.55
N THR A 674 -18.24 0.56 47.86
CA THR A 674 -19.42 1.24 47.29
C THR A 674 -20.37 1.74 48.37
N LEU A 675 -20.61 0.96 49.41
CA LEU A 675 -21.40 1.39 50.57
C LEU A 675 -20.74 2.56 51.30
N ALA A 676 -19.41 2.54 51.47
CA ALA A 676 -18.67 3.67 52.01
C ALA A 676 -18.79 4.92 51.11
N HIS A 677 -18.80 4.75 49.79
CA HIS A 677 -19.02 5.86 48.87
C HIS A 677 -20.43 6.46 49.04
N ILE A 678 -21.49 5.64 49.03
CA ILE A 678 -22.87 6.10 49.22
C ILE A 678 -23.05 6.78 50.60
N LEU A 679 -22.47 6.20 51.64
CA LEU A 679 -22.55 6.77 52.99
C LEU A 679 -21.80 8.11 53.10
N ALA A 680 -20.64 8.24 52.44
CA ALA A 680 -19.93 9.52 52.33
C ALA A 680 -20.80 10.61 51.67
N GLU A 681 -21.58 10.24 50.65
CA GLU A 681 -22.53 11.14 49.98
C GLU A 681 -23.65 11.58 50.91
N LYS A 682 -24.18 10.64 51.71
CA LYS A 682 -25.22 10.90 52.70
C LYS A 682 -24.72 11.82 53.82
N GLU A 683 -23.60 11.48 54.46
CA GLU A 683 -23.04 12.26 55.56
C GLU A 683 -22.63 13.68 55.15
N SER A 684 -22.27 13.85 53.89
CA SER A 684 -21.95 15.17 53.33
C SER A 684 -23.18 15.97 52.88
N GLY A 685 -24.40 15.43 53.05
CA GLY A 685 -25.65 16.08 52.65
C GLY A 685 -25.87 16.17 51.14
N ARG A 686 -25.12 15.41 50.33
CA ARG A 686 -25.17 15.46 48.85
C ARG A 686 -26.11 14.41 48.25
N LEU A 687 -26.44 13.37 49.02
CA LEU A 687 -27.41 12.34 48.65
C LEU A 687 -28.85 12.87 48.80
N ASP A 688 -29.26 13.78 47.93
CA ASP A 688 -30.62 14.34 47.87
C ASP A 688 -31.61 13.48 47.07
N ARG A 689 -31.11 12.42 46.43
CA ARG A 689 -31.84 11.45 45.61
C ARG A 689 -31.36 10.03 45.92
N PRO A 690 -32.18 8.99 45.72
CA PRO A 690 -31.78 7.62 46.02
C PRO A 690 -30.62 7.14 45.12
N ALA A 691 -29.79 6.25 45.65
CA ALA A 691 -28.86 5.45 44.87
C ALA A 691 -29.55 4.14 44.44
N LEU A 692 -29.58 3.84 43.13
CA LEU A 692 -30.15 2.61 42.59
C LEU A 692 -29.04 1.61 42.26
N VAL A 693 -29.10 0.42 42.85
CA VAL A 693 -28.22 -0.71 42.53
C VAL A 693 -29.00 -1.77 41.76
N VAL A 694 -28.52 -2.11 40.57
CA VAL A 694 -29.04 -3.20 39.75
C VAL A 694 -28.06 -4.36 39.82
N LEU A 695 -28.55 -5.52 40.27
CA LEU A 695 -27.70 -6.68 40.58
C LEU A 695 -28.35 -8.01 40.17
N PRO A 696 -27.60 -9.12 40.04
CA PRO A 696 -28.19 -10.44 39.84
C PRO A 696 -29.12 -10.84 40.99
N THR A 697 -30.24 -11.52 40.72
CA THR A 697 -31.27 -11.86 41.73
C THR A 697 -30.72 -12.50 43.01
N THR A 698 -29.67 -13.26 42.87
CA THR A 698 -28.94 -13.99 43.91
C THR A 698 -28.09 -13.11 44.82
N LEU A 699 -27.74 -11.89 44.42
CA LEU A 699 -26.95 -10.95 45.23
C LEU A 699 -27.81 -10.06 46.13
N VAL A 700 -29.15 -10.05 45.96
CA VAL A 700 -30.07 -9.14 46.67
C VAL A 700 -29.93 -9.31 48.19
N HIS A 701 -29.96 -10.54 48.65
CA HIS A 701 -29.81 -10.83 50.08
C HIS A 701 -28.43 -10.42 50.60
N ASN A 702 -27.35 -10.70 49.86
CA ASN A 702 -26.00 -10.35 50.27
C ASN A 702 -25.82 -8.82 50.40
N TRP A 703 -26.30 -8.04 49.42
CA TRP A 703 -26.24 -6.57 49.49
C TRP A 703 -27.01 -6.02 50.69
N ARG A 704 -28.18 -6.57 50.98
CA ARG A 704 -28.99 -6.17 52.13
C ARG A 704 -28.28 -6.45 53.45
N GLU A 705 -27.70 -7.64 53.61
CA GLU A 705 -26.96 -8.00 54.84
C GLU A 705 -25.66 -7.20 54.98
N GLU A 706 -24.91 -6.99 53.88
CA GLU A 706 -23.70 -6.17 53.90
C GLU A 706 -24.02 -4.69 54.21
N ALA A 707 -25.11 -4.13 53.66
CA ALA A 707 -25.56 -2.78 54.00
C ALA A 707 -25.94 -2.67 55.48
N LYS A 708 -26.72 -3.63 56.00
CA LYS A 708 -27.09 -3.67 57.43
C LYS A 708 -25.87 -3.80 58.34
N LYS A 709 -24.86 -4.57 57.93
CA LYS A 709 -23.64 -4.81 58.70
C LYS A 709 -22.70 -3.60 58.70
N PHE A 710 -22.43 -3.05 57.51
CA PHE A 710 -21.36 -2.06 57.31
C PHE A 710 -21.86 -0.62 57.28
N ALA A 711 -23.11 -0.36 56.88
CA ALA A 711 -23.67 0.99 56.77
C ALA A 711 -25.12 1.01 57.31
N PRO A 712 -25.33 0.72 58.62
CA PRO A 712 -26.65 0.58 59.21
C PRO A 712 -27.51 1.86 59.12
N ASP A 713 -26.87 3.02 58.97
CA ASP A 713 -27.55 4.30 58.84
C ASP A 713 -28.19 4.50 57.46
N LEU A 714 -27.88 3.68 56.44
CA LEU A 714 -28.53 3.76 55.14
C LEU A 714 -29.92 3.10 55.16
N ARG A 715 -30.95 3.84 54.74
CA ARG A 715 -32.30 3.30 54.53
C ARG A 715 -32.33 2.53 53.22
N VAL A 716 -32.42 1.20 53.31
CA VAL A 716 -32.38 0.30 52.16
C VAL A 716 -33.76 -0.20 51.76
N LEU A 717 -34.16 0.03 50.51
CA LEU A 717 -35.39 -0.48 49.90
C LEU A 717 -35.07 -1.66 48.99
N ASP A 718 -35.73 -2.80 49.22
CA ASP A 718 -35.62 -3.99 48.38
C ASP A 718 -36.82 -4.08 47.43
N LEU A 719 -36.61 -3.85 46.14
CA LEU A 719 -37.64 -3.99 45.09
C LEU A 719 -37.58 -5.37 44.40
N HIS A 720 -37.43 -6.43 45.19
CA HIS A 720 -37.51 -7.81 44.74
C HIS A 720 -38.86 -8.47 45.09
N GLY A 721 -39.25 -9.50 44.33
CA GLY A 721 -40.42 -10.32 44.61
C GLY A 721 -41.75 -9.79 44.04
N PRO A 722 -42.85 -10.53 44.26
CA PRO A 722 -44.14 -10.21 43.66
C PRO A 722 -44.79 -8.94 44.24
N GLN A 723 -44.62 -8.65 45.54
CA GLN A 723 -45.20 -7.48 46.23
C GLN A 723 -44.42 -6.17 46.02
N ARG A 724 -43.34 -6.16 45.23
CA ARG A 724 -42.49 -4.98 45.04
C ARG A 724 -43.23 -3.75 44.49
N LYS A 725 -44.31 -3.96 43.74
CA LYS A 725 -45.08 -2.88 43.10
C LYS A 725 -45.69 -1.92 44.11
N ASP A 726 -46.06 -2.43 45.28
CA ASP A 726 -46.69 -1.66 46.36
C ASP A 726 -45.68 -0.74 47.09
N ARG A 727 -44.39 -0.84 46.73
CA ARG A 727 -43.28 -0.14 47.39
C ARG A 727 -42.60 0.89 46.48
N PHE A 728 -43.08 1.10 45.26
CA PHE A 728 -42.48 2.09 44.36
C PHE A 728 -42.59 3.52 44.91
N ASP A 729 -43.70 3.86 45.57
CA ASP A 729 -43.90 5.19 46.16
C ASP A 729 -42.93 5.49 47.32
N GLN A 730 -42.29 4.46 47.87
CA GLN A 730 -41.31 4.58 48.95
C GLN A 730 -39.89 4.89 48.44
N ILE A 731 -39.65 4.89 47.12
CA ILE A 731 -38.30 5.07 46.53
C ILE A 731 -37.65 6.37 47.02
N SER A 732 -38.40 7.48 47.01
CA SER A 732 -37.89 8.80 47.43
C SER A 732 -37.59 8.91 48.93
N GLU A 733 -38.12 7.99 49.75
CA GLU A 733 -37.93 7.98 51.20
C GLU A 733 -36.68 7.18 51.63
N HIS A 734 -36.01 6.53 50.69
CA HIS A 734 -34.88 5.64 50.95
C HIS A 734 -33.59 6.18 50.33
N ASP A 735 -32.47 5.79 50.91
CA ASP A 735 -31.15 6.23 50.47
C ASP A 735 -30.58 5.29 49.40
N LEU A 736 -30.87 3.99 49.53
CA LEU A 736 -30.39 2.91 48.66
C LEU A 736 -31.55 2.02 48.22
N VAL A 737 -31.71 1.83 46.91
CA VAL A 737 -32.72 0.99 46.30
C VAL A 737 -32.06 -0.19 45.58
N LEU A 738 -32.50 -1.41 45.88
CA LEU A 738 -32.00 -2.63 45.28
C LEU A 738 -33.03 -3.19 44.30
N THR A 739 -32.63 -3.48 43.07
CA THR A 739 -33.44 -4.18 42.06
C THR A 739 -32.60 -5.17 41.28
N THR A 740 -33.25 -5.97 40.43
CA THR A 740 -32.56 -7.03 39.67
C THR A 740 -32.65 -6.80 38.17
N TYR A 741 -31.65 -7.26 37.41
CA TYR A 741 -31.65 -7.12 35.95
C TYR A 741 -32.96 -7.58 35.26
N PRO A 742 -33.56 -8.74 35.62
CA PRO A 742 -34.83 -9.17 35.00
C PRO A 742 -36.04 -8.31 35.40
N LEU A 743 -36.05 -7.77 36.62
CA LEU A 743 -37.15 -6.94 37.12
C LEU A 743 -37.07 -5.52 36.60
N LEU A 744 -35.86 -4.96 36.48
CA LEU A 744 -35.64 -3.63 35.95
C LEU A 744 -36.32 -3.44 34.59
N TRP A 745 -36.17 -4.41 33.69
CA TRP A 745 -36.86 -4.38 32.40
C TRP A 745 -38.38 -4.31 32.54
N ARG A 746 -38.96 -5.08 33.47
CA ARG A 746 -40.41 -5.16 33.67
C ARG A 746 -40.97 -3.90 34.32
N ASP A 747 -40.18 -3.25 35.17
CA ASP A 747 -40.60 -2.13 35.99
C ASP A 747 -40.00 -0.79 35.50
N LEU A 748 -39.36 -0.78 34.33
CA LEU A 748 -38.64 0.35 33.78
C LEU A 748 -39.50 1.62 33.72
N ALA A 749 -40.76 1.50 33.30
CA ALA A 749 -41.68 2.62 33.18
C ALA A 749 -42.02 3.31 34.52
N MET A 750 -41.92 2.57 35.64
CA MET A 750 -42.05 3.15 36.98
C MET A 750 -40.72 3.72 37.45
N LEU A 751 -39.62 2.97 37.26
CA LEU A 751 -38.30 3.38 37.72
C LEU A 751 -37.76 4.62 36.99
N SER A 752 -38.18 4.85 35.75
CA SER A 752 -37.81 6.04 34.95
C SER A 752 -38.50 7.34 35.40
N GLN A 753 -39.48 7.26 36.31
CA GLN A 753 -40.17 8.44 36.86
C GLN A 753 -39.36 9.13 37.95
N TYR A 754 -38.32 8.47 38.46
CA TYR A 754 -37.45 8.96 39.52
C TYR A 754 -36.09 9.36 38.97
N GLU A 755 -35.47 10.37 39.59
CA GLU A 755 -34.07 10.73 39.36
C GLU A 755 -33.20 10.12 40.45
N TYR A 756 -32.04 9.59 40.06
CA TYR A 756 -31.11 8.93 40.99
C TYR A 756 -29.84 9.75 41.20
N HIS A 757 -29.28 9.71 42.41
CA HIS A 757 -27.96 10.30 42.68
C HIS A 757 -26.87 9.42 42.05
N LEU A 758 -26.94 8.12 42.31
CA LEU A 758 -26.06 7.10 41.75
C LEU A 758 -26.87 6.00 41.09
N LEU A 759 -26.42 5.55 39.92
CA LEU A 759 -26.86 4.31 39.29
C LEU A 759 -25.70 3.33 39.21
N ILE A 760 -25.82 2.23 39.94
CA ILE A 760 -24.76 1.24 40.12
C ILE A 760 -25.18 -0.07 39.47
N LEU A 761 -24.32 -0.62 38.61
CA LEU A 761 -24.50 -1.95 38.04
C LEU A 761 -23.51 -2.91 38.69
N ASP A 762 -24.01 -3.85 39.50
CA ASP A 762 -23.18 -4.91 40.08
C ASP A 762 -23.15 -6.14 39.16
N GLU A 763 -21.99 -6.79 39.07
CA GLU A 763 -21.66 -7.76 38.03
C GLU A 763 -22.08 -7.23 36.64
N ALA A 764 -21.59 -6.03 36.30
CA ALA A 764 -21.99 -5.26 35.11
C ALA A 764 -21.83 -6.03 33.78
N GLN A 765 -20.98 -7.06 33.74
CA GLN A 765 -20.86 -7.99 32.61
C GLN A 765 -22.19 -8.72 32.28
N THR A 766 -23.14 -8.76 33.22
CA THR A 766 -24.49 -9.28 32.98
C THR A 766 -25.21 -8.50 31.86
N VAL A 767 -24.85 -7.23 31.66
CA VAL A 767 -25.37 -6.35 30.59
C VAL A 767 -24.43 -6.30 29.38
N LYS A 768 -23.88 -7.46 28.97
CA LYS A 768 -22.98 -7.56 27.81
C LYS A 768 -23.58 -7.20 26.45
N ASN A 769 -24.92 -7.18 26.32
CA ASN A 769 -25.60 -6.99 25.04
C ASN A 769 -26.43 -5.70 25.00
N VAL A 770 -25.87 -4.69 24.35
CA VAL A 770 -26.44 -3.34 24.15
C VAL A 770 -27.75 -3.34 23.38
N ALA A 771 -27.99 -4.37 22.54
CA ALA A 771 -29.21 -4.48 21.75
C ALA A 771 -30.43 -4.94 22.57
N THR A 772 -30.21 -5.50 23.77
CA THR A 772 -31.32 -5.93 24.62
C THR A 772 -32.14 -4.73 25.07
N LYS A 773 -33.46 -4.91 25.14
CA LYS A 773 -34.35 -3.83 25.61
C LYS A 773 -34.04 -3.42 27.05
N ALA A 774 -33.55 -4.35 27.87
CA ALA A 774 -33.06 -4.07 29.23
C ALA A 774 -31.85 -3.12 29.22
N ALA A 775 -30.84 -3.36 28.38
CA ALA A 775 -29.67 -2.49 28.28
C ALA A 775 -30.04 -1.08 27.77
N LYS A 776 -30.97 -0.99 26.82
CA LYS A 776 -31.52 0.32 26.37
C LYS A 776 -32.19 1.05 27.53
N GLY A 777 -33.11 0.39 28.23
CA GLY A 777 -33.83 0.97 29.36
C GLY A 777 -32.92 1.45 30.50
N ILE A 778 -31.87 0.70 30.83
CA ILE A 778 -30.88 1.10 31.84
C ILE A 778 -30.23 2.44 31.48
N ARG A 779 -29.92 2.67 30.21
CA ARG A 779 -29.24 3.90 29.76
C ARG A 779 -30.15 5.13 29.84
N ASP A 780 -31.45 4.94 29.66
CA ASP A 780 -32.46 5.99 29.67
C ASP A 780 -32.81 6.47 31.10
N LEU A 781 -32.35 5.77 32.14
CA LEU A 781 -32.55 6.20 33.53
C LEU A 781 -31.73 7.46 33.87
N SER A 782 -32.43 8.48 34.39
CA SER A 782 -31.82 9.74 34.84
C SER A 782 -30.99 9.53 36.11
N SER A 783 -29.68 9.81 36.02
CA SER A 783 -28.73 9.67 37.14
C SER A 783 -27.64 10.73 37.06
N ARG A 784 -27.18 11.24 38.20
CA ARG A 784 -26.04 12.18 38.26
C ARG A 784 -24.71 11.48 38.02
N HIS A 785 -24.52 10.33 38.65
CA HIS A 785 -23.29 9.53 38.54
C HIS A 785 -23.62 8.08 38.23
N ARG A 786 -22.73 7.42 37.48
CA ARG A 786 -22.86 6.00 37.13
C ARG A 786 -21.60 5.24 37.53
N LEU A 787 -21.79 4.03 38.06
CA LEU A 787 -20.71 3.17 38.51
C LEU A 787 -20.97 1.73 38.07
N CYS A 788 -19.97 1.11 37.44
CA CYS A 788 -20.00 -0.33 37.16
C CYS A 788 -19.09 -1.06 38.16
N LEU A 789 -19.60 -2.11 38.78
CA LEU A 789 -18.82 -3.04 39.59
C LEU A 789 -18.71 -4.35 38.82
N THR A 790 -17.48 -4.82 38.64
CA THR A 790 -17.23 -6.10 37.97
C THR A 790 -15.90 -6.69 38.43
N GLY A 791 -15.81 -8.01 38.54
CA GLY A 791 -14.51 -8.67 38.70
C GLY A 791 -13.82 -8.93 37.35
N THR A 792 -14.59 -8.92 36.26
CA THR A 792 -14.17 -9.34 34.93
C THR A 792 -14.72 -8.34 33.90
N PRO A 793 -14.12 -7.14 33.78
CA PRO A 793 -14.62 -6.10 32.87
C PRO A 793 -14.62 -6.54 31.40
N LEU A 794 -13.81 -7.54 31.05
CA LEU A 794 -13.71 -8.14 29.72
C LEU A 794 -13.76 -9.66 29.87
N GLU A 795 -14.89 -10.30 29.52
CA GLU A 795 -15.00 -11.77 29.58
C GLU A 795 -14.73 -12.42 28.23
N ASN A 796 -15.32 -11.89 27.16
CA ASN A 796 -15.33 -12.56 25.86
C ASN A 796 -14.77 -11.74 24.72
N HIS A 797 -15.04 -10.43 24.68
CA HIS A 797 -14.63 -9.54 23.59
C HIS A 797 -14.74 -8.06 23.99
N LEU A 798 -13.96 -7.18 23.37
CA LEU A 798 -13.90 -5.73 23.57
C LEU A 798 -15.26 -5.03 23.41
N GLY A 799 -16.22 -5.64 22.70
CA GLY A 799 -17.59 -5.13 22.65
C GLY A 799 -18.30 -5.06 24.00
N GLU A 800 -17.89 -5.86 25.00
CA GLU A 800 -18.44 -5.82 26.36
C GLU A 800 -17.92 -4.60 27.13
N LEU A 801 -16.64 -4.29 26.93
CA LEU A 801 -16.02 -3.07 27.44
C LEU A 801 -16.72 -1.83 26.86
N TRP A 802 -16.95 -1.82 25.54
CA TRP A 802 -17.72 -0.74 24.90
C TRP A 802 -19.12 -0.59 25.50
N ALA A 803 -19.82 -1.69 25.78
CA ALA A 803 -21.14 -1.65 26.39
C ALA A 803 -21.14 -0.99 27.78
N GLN A 804 -20.12 -1.27 28.60
CA GLN A 804 -19.95 -0.64 29.92
C GLN A 804 -19.67 0.86 29.78
N PHE A 805 -18.76 1.24 28.89
CA PHE A 805 -18.42 2.65 28.66
C PHE A 805 -19.55 3.43 27.99
N ASP A 806 -20.35 2.82 27.12
CA ASP A 806 -21.55 3.43 26.55
C ASP A 806 -22.61 3.69 27.63
N PHE A 807 -22.70 2.83 28.65
CA PHE A 807 -23.55 3.08 29.82
C PHE A 807 -22.99 4.20 30.71
N LEU A 808 -21.70 4.17 31.02
CA LEU A 808 -21.08 5.11 31.96
C LEU A 808 -20.94 6.51 31.36
N LEU A 809 -20.47 6.59 30.11
CA LEU A 809 -20.10 7.79 29.38
C LEU A 809 -20.59 7.65 27.91
N PRO A 810 -21.92 7.80 27.66
CA PRO A 810 -22.47 7.70 26.30
C PRO A 810 -21.70 8.57 25.29
N GLY A 811 -21.36 7.99 24.14
CA GLY A 811 -20.60 8.66 23.08
C GLY A 811 -19.07 8.70 23.25
N PHE A 812 -18.53 8.41 24.44
CA PHE A 812 -17.09 8.49 24.72
C PHE A 812 -16.23 7.63 23.80
N LEU A 813 -16.70 6.43 23.45
CA LEU A 813 -16.01 5.50 22.53
C LEU A 813 -16.65 5.46 21.13
N GLY A 814 -17.49 6.44 20.80
CA GLY A 814 -18.26 6.47 19.55
C GLY A 814 -19.36 5.41 19.47
N THR A 815 -19.94 5.23 18.27
CA THR A 815 -21.01 4.24 18.06
C THR A 815 -20.45 2.81 18.08
N GLN A 816 -21.31 1.81 18.30
CA GLN A 816 -20.90 0.40 18.29
C GLN A 816 -20.21 -0.01 16.98
N LYS A 817 -20.69 0.52 15.85
CA LYS A 817 -20.14 0.21 14.52
C LYS A 817 -18.75 0.80 14.38
N ASP A 818 -18.58 2.06 14.77
CA ASP A 818 -17.29 2.74 14.74
C ASP A 818 -16.30 2.08 15.68
N PHE A 819 -16.73 1.76 16.91
CA PHE A 819 -15.89 1.06 17.87
C PHE A 819 -15.44 -0.31 17.34
N THR A 820 -16.34 -1.03 16.69
CA THR A 820 -16.01 -2.33 16.10
C THR A 820 -14.96 -2.20 14.99
N LYS A 821 -15.13 -1.22 14.10
CA LYS A 821 -14.20 -0.96 12.99
C LYS A 821 -12.84 -0.45 13.48
N ARG A 822 -12.82 0.51 14.41
CA ARG A 822 -11.62 1.24 14.83
C ARG A 822 -10.80 0.52 15.90
N TRP A 823 -11.45 -0.18 16.83
CA TRP A 823 -10.79 -0.80 17.98
C TRP A 823 -10.92 -2.31 17.96
N ARG A 824 -12.15 -2.82 17.96
CA ARG A 824 -12.39 -4.26 18.16
C ARG A 824 -11.75 -5.14 17.10
N THR A 825 -12.05 -4.90 15.82
CA THR A 825 -11.53 -5.75 14.74
C THR A 825 -10.00 -5.65 14.65
N PRO A 826 -9.38 -4.46 14.67
CA PRO A 826 -7.92 -4.38 14.68
C PRO A 826 -7.26 -5.07 15.86
N ILE A 827 -7.77 -4.88 17.08
CA ILE A 827 -7.14 -5.47 18.28
C ILE A 827 -7.42 -6.99 18.36
N GLU A 828 -8.65 -7.43 18.13
CA GLU A 828 -9.02 -8.85 18.29
C GLU A 828 -8.62 -9.73 17.09
N LYS A 829 -8.60 -9.19 15.87
CA LYS A 829 -8.39 -9.99 14.65
C LYS A 829 -7.01 -9.78 14.04
N TYR A 830 -6.47 -8.56 14.12
CA TYR A 830 -5.17 -8.20 13.52
C TYR A 830 -4.08 -8.00 14.58
N GLU A 831 -4.40 -8.19 15.86
CA GLU A 831 -3.47 -8.10 16.98
C GLU A 831 -2.69 -6.78 17.03
N ASP A 832 -3.33 -5.67 16.67
CA ASP A 832 -2.71 -4.35 16.60
C ASP A 832 -2.37 -3.80 18.01
N PRO A 833 -1.07 -3.77 18.40
CA PRO A 833 -0.67 -3.37 19.76
C PRO A 833 -0.82 -1.85 19.95
N VAL A 834 -0.66 -1.06 18.89
CA VAL A 834 -0.75 0.41 18.97
C VAL A 834 -2.19 0.82 19.30
N ARG A 835 -3.17 0.26 18.59
CA ARG A 835 -4.59 0.52 18.87
C ARG A 835 -5.01 0.04 20.25
N ARG A 836 -4.46 -1.08 20.71
CA ARG A 836 -4.70 -1.59 22.07
C ARG A 836 -4.22 -0.59 23.12
N ASP A 837 -2.96 -0.17 23.04
CA ASP A 837 -2.35 0.71 24.03
C ASP A 837 -3.05 2.08 24.08
N LEU A 838 -3.50 2.59 22.93
CA LEU A 838 -4.30 3.81 22.85
C LEU A 838 -5.66 3.66 23.53
N LEU A 839 -6.36 2.54 23.31
CA LEU A 839 -7.63 2.28 23.98
C LEU A 839 -7.44 2.19 25.49
N VAL A 840 -6.39 1.51 25.95
CA VAL A 840 -6.05 1.37 27.38
C VAL A 840 -5.79 2.72 28.03
N ARG A 841 -4.95 3.57 27.41
CA ARG A 841 -4.69 4.93 27.90
C ARG A 841 -5.97 5.75 28.00
N ARG A 842 -6.86 5.63 27.02
CA ARG A 842 -8.14 6.34 26.97
C ARG A 842 -9.10 5.93 28.09
N ILE A 843 -9.18 4.64 28.41
CA ILE A 843 -10.11 4.13 29.45
C ILE A 843 -9.54 4.24 30.88
N ARG A 844 -8.21 4.32 31.03
CA ARG A 844 -7.50 4.28 32.32
C ARG A 844 -8.02 5.25 33.38
N PRO A 845 -8.34 6.53 33.09
CA PRO A 845 -8.85 7.45 34.11
C PRO A 845 -10.19 7.03 34.72
N PHE A 846 -10.97 6.24 33.96
CA PHE A 846 -12.34 5.84 34.29
C PHE A 846 -12.44 4.38 34.76
N MET A 847 -11.32 3.69 34.91
CA MET A 847 -11.29 2.29 35.34
C MET A 847 -10.24 2.08 36.43
N LEU A 848 -10.67 1.63 37.59
CA LEU A 848 -9.78 1.18 38.67
C LEU A 848 -9.81 -0.35 38.74
N ARG A 849 -8.67 -0.98 38.49
CA ARG A 849 -8.49 -2.44 38.58
C ARG A 849 -7.26 -2.75 39.41
N ARG A 850 -7.43 -3.62 40.41
CA ARG A 850 -6.36 -4.11 41.29
C ARG A 850 -6.50 -5.61 41.47
N ARG A 851 -5.37 -6.32 41.43
CA ARG A 851 -5.35 -7.77 41.63
C ARG A 851 -5.17 -8.14 43.09
N LYS A 852 -5.66 -9.32 43.49
CA LYS A 852 -5.51 -9.82 44.88
C LYS A 852 -4.06 -9.95 45.32
N ASP A 853 -3.20 -10.47 44.45
CA ASP A 853 -1.77 -10.66 44.70
C ASP A 853 -1.01 -9.33 44.85
N GLU A 854 -1.48 -8.27 44.21
CA GLU A 854 -0.91 -6.93 44.30
C GLU A 854 -1.24 -6.25 45.64
N VAL A 855 -2.51 -6.33 46.07
CA VAL A 855 -3.03 -5.48 47.18
C VAL A 855 -3.43 -6.21 48.45
N ALA A 856 -3.66 -7.52 48.40
CA ALA A 856 -4.11 -8.33 49.53
C ALA A 856 -3.08 -9.40 49.91
N LYS A 857 -1.86 -8.96 50.24
CA LYS A 857 -0.72 -9.83 50.64
C LYS A 857 -0.98 -10.68 51.89
N GLU A 858 -2.02 -10.36 52.66
CA GLU A 858 -2.47 -11.11 53.84
C GLU A 858 -3.31 -12.36 53.49
N LEU A 859 -3.77 -12.50 52.24
CA LEU A 859 -4.53 -13.68 51.82
C LEU A 859 -3.61 -14.92 51.78
N PRO A 860 -4.05 -16.05 52.32
CA PRO A 860 -3.32 -17.31 52.19
C PRO A 860 -3.11 -17.69 50.72
N GLN A 861 -2.05 -18.47 50.44
CA GLN A 861 -1.73 -18.90 49.09
C GLN A 861 -2.88 -19.71 48.47
N LYS A 862 -3.16 -19.44 47.19
CA LYS A 862 -4.04 -20.27 46.36
C LYS A 862 -3.19 -21.15 45.45
N THR A 863 -3.40 -22.46 45.49
CA THR A 863 -2.69 -23.43 44.64
C THR A 863 -3.67 -24.11 43.70
N THR A 864 -3.46 -23.98 42.39
CA THR A 864 -4.27 -24.66 41.38
C THR A 864 -3.54 -25.90 40.88
N ILE A 865 -4.21 -27.05 40.93
CA ILE A 865 -3.68 -28.37 40.62
C ILE A 865 -4.57 -28.99 39.54
N VAL A 866 -4.00 -29.26 38.37
CA VAL A 866 -4.69 -30.03 37.33
C VAL A 866 -4.47 -31.52 37.62
N ARG A 867 -5.56 -32.25 37.84
CA ARG A 867 -5.57 -33.69 38.03
C ARG A 867 -6.09 -34.35 36.77
N THR A 868 -5.18 -35.02 36.08
CA THR A 868 -5.47 -35.63 34.79
C THR A 868 -5.77 -37.11 34.96
N VAL A 869 -6.81 -37.60 34.28
CA VAL A 869 -7.17 -39.04 34.22
C VAL A 869 -7.28 -39.51 32.77
N SER A 870 -6.91 -40.75 32.50
CA SER A 870 -7.06 -41.36 31.18
C SER A 870 -8.37 -42.15 31.09
N LEU A 871 -9.05 -42.09 29.94
CA LEU A 871 -10.16 -43.02 29.68
C LEU A 871 -9.60 -44.36 29.22
N GLU A 872 -10.08 -45.43 29.83
CA GLU A 872 -9.74 -46.80 29.48
C GLU A 872 -11.00 -47.60 29.14
N GLY A 873 -10.80 -48.79 28.57
CA GLY A 873 -11.88 -49.75 28.34
C GLY A 873 -13.08 -49.21 27.57
N SER A 874 -14.27 -49.52 28.07
CA SER A 874 -15.53 -49.29 27.37
C SER A 874 -15.94 -47.80 27.34
N GLN A 875 -15.48 -47.00 28.31
CA GLN A 875 -15.69 -45.55 28.30
C GLN A 875 -14.88 -44.87 27.17
N ARG A 876 -13.64 -45.29 26.92
CA ARG A 876 -12.83 -44.78 25.80
C ARG A 876 -13.45 -45.11 24.45
N ASP A 877 -13.90 -46.35 24.27
CA ASP A 877 -14.58 -46.79 23.05
C ASP A 877 -15.85 -46.00 22.78
N LEU A 878 -16.62 -45.71 23.83
CA LEU A 878 -17.81 -44.86 23.74
C LEU A 878 -17.43 -43.44 23.32
N TYR A 879 -16.39 -42.85 23.91
CA TYR A 879 -15.93 -41.50 23.57
C TYR A 879 -15.54 -41.39 22.10
N GLU A 880 -14.70 -42.30 21.59
CA GLU A 880 -14.29 -42.30 20.19
C GLU A 880 -15.46 -42.56 19.23
N THR A 881 -16.38 -43.46 19.59
CA THR A 881 -17.60 -43.70 18.80
C THR A 881 -18.45 -42.43 18.70
N VAL A 882 -18.67 -41.73 19.81
CA VAL A 882 -19.41 -40.46 19.84
C VAL A 882 -18.67 -39.39 19.05
N ARG A 883 -17.35 -39.30 19.19
CA ARG A 883 -16.51 -38.32 18.48
C ARG A 883 -16.59 -38.49 16.97
N ILE A 884 -16.41 -39.71 16.45
CA ILE A 884 -16.51 -40.00 15.01
C ILE A 884 -17.90 -39.62 14.48
N ALA A 885 -18.96 -40.06 15.17
CA ALA A 885 -20.33 -39.76 14.75
C ALA A 885 -20.63 -38.24 14.78
N MET A 886 -20.13 -37.53 15.78
CA MET A 886 -20.32 -36.08 15.88
C MET A 886 -19.46 -35.30 14.89
N GLN A 887 -18.24 -35.75 14.60
CA GLN A 887 -17.35 -35.16 13.60
C GLN A 887 -17.97 -35.21 12.21
N GLU A 888 -18.54 -36.36 11.82
CA GLU A 888 -19.25 -36.49 10.55
C GLU A 888 -20.48 -35.57 10.50
N LYS A 889 -21.28 -35.54 11.57
CA LYS A 889 -22.46 -34.66 11.66
C LYS A 889 -22.08 -33.18 11.53
N VAL A 890 -20.98 -32.75 12.17
CA VAL A 890 -20.47 -31.39 12.06
C VAL A 890 -19.96 -31.10 10.65
N ARG A 891 -19.21 -32.01 10.04
CA ARG A 891 -18.69 -31.86 8.67
C ARG A 891 -19.81 -31.69 7.65
N MET A 892 -20.84 -32.55 7.71
CA MET A 892 -22.02 -32.45 6.86
C MET A 892 -22.74 -31.12 7.05
N ALA A 893 -22.99 -30.72 8.30
CA ALA A 893 -23.68 -29.46 8.58
C ALA A 893 -22.90 -28.24 8.08
N VAL A 894 -21.57 -28.23 8.20
CA VAL A 894 -20.72 -27.14 7.70
C VAL A 894 -20.72 -27.10 6.17
N ALA A 895 -20.70 -28.26 5.50
CA ALA A 895 -20.78 -28.35 4.04
C ALA A 895 -22.12 -27.84 3.49
N ASP A 896 -23.24 -28.18 4.14
CA ASP A 896 -24.58 -27.83 3.64
C ASP A 896 -24.95 -26.35 3.89
N GLN A 897 -24.62 -25.80 5.06
CA GLN A 897 -25.18 -24.52 5.53
C GLN A 897 -24.12 -23.45 5.82
N GLY A 898 -22.84 -23.80 5.75
CA GLY A 898 -21.71 -22.96 6.13
C GLY A 898 -21.53 -22.85 7.66
N LEU A 899 -20.29 -22.59 8.08
CA LEU A 899 -19.87 -22.59 9.49
C LEU A 899 -20.75 -21.73 10.42
N ALA A 900 -21.11 -20.52 9.95
CA ALA A 900 -21.89 -19.57 10.74
C ALA A 900 -23.34 -20.00 11.02
N ARG A 901 -23.91 -20.93 10.24
CA ARG A 901 -25.27 -21.46 10.47
C ARG A 901 -25.25 -22.81 11.19
N SER A 902 -24.10 -23.48 11.22
CA SER A 902 -23.94 -24.82 11.80
C SER A 902 -23.48 -24.83 13.27
N HIS A 903 -23.38 -23.65 13.91
CA HIS A 903 -22.96 -23.51 15.31
C HIS A 903 -23.76 -24.36 16.31
N ILE A 904 -25.06 -24.57 16.09
CA ILE A 904 -25.89 -25.38 17.00
C ILE A 904 -25.45 -26.84 16.99
N VAL A 905 -25.16 -27.39 15.80
CA VAL A 905 -24.71 -28.79 15.64
C VAL A 905 -23.35 -28.99 16.29
N VAL A 906 -22.45 -28.02 16.15
CA VAL A 906 -21.13 -28.01 16.81
C VAL A 906 -21.28 -28.00 18.33
N LEU A 907 -22.13 -27.13 18.90
CA LEU A 907 -22.36 -27.08 20.34
C LEU A 907 -22.99 -28.38 20.87
N GLU A 908 -23.88 -29.02 20.12
CA GLU A 908 -24.46 -30.33 20.46
C GLU A 908 -23.37 -31.43 20.50
N ALA A 909 -22.49 -31.45 19.50
CA ALA A 909 -21.36 -32.38 19.42
C ALA A 909 -20.43 -32.25 20.63
N LEU A 910 -19.98 -31.02 20.91
CA LEU A 910 -19.10 -30.71 22.03
C LEU A 910 -19.75 -31.03 23.38
N LEU A 911 -21.06 -30.76 23.53
CA LEU A 911 -21.82 -31.10 24.73
C LEU A 911 -21.79 -32.61 25.01
N LYS A 912 -22.05 -33.45 24.00
CA LYS A 912 -22.06 -34.91 24.17
C LYS A 912 -20.68 -35.45 24.55
N LEU A 913 -19.61 -34.95 23.92
CA LEU A 913 -18.24 -35.38 24.25
C LEU A 913 -17.89 -35.04 25.70
N ARG A 914 -18.25 -33.85 26.17
CA ARG A 914 -18.05 -33.43 27.57
C ARG A 914 -18.86 -34.27 28.55
N GLN A 915 -20.09 -34.65 28.17
CA GLN A 915 -20.90 -35.58 28.97
C GLN A 915 -20.22 -36.95 29.12
N VAL A 916 -19.70 -37.54 28.03
CA VAL A 916 -18.98 -38.83 28.11
C VAL A 916 -17.72 -38.74 29.00
N CYS A 917 -17.01 -37.61 28.97
CA CYS A 917 -15.85 -37.39 29.85
C CYS A 917 -16.24 -37.33 31.34
N CYS A 918 -17.41 -36.77 31.65
CA CYS A 918 -17.91 -36.66 33.02
C CYS A 918 -18.42 -38.00 33.54
N ASP A 919 -19.35 -38.61 32.80
CA ASP A 919 -19.93 -39.93 33.09
C ASP A 919 -20.72 -40.44 31.86
N PRO A 920 -20.54 -41.69 31.42
CA PRO A 920 -21.27 -42.26 30.27
C PRO A 920 -22.80 -42.15 30.37
N SER A 921 -23.38 -42.28 31.56
CA SER A 921 -24.83 -42.27 31.78
C SER A 921 -25.50 -40.92 31.47
N LEU A 922 -24.72 -39.84 31.41
CA LEU A 922 -25.21 -38.51 31.03
C LEU A 922 -25.63 -38.43 29.56
N VAL A 923 -25.15 -39.34 28.72
CA VAL A 923 -25.51 -39.40 27.30
C VAL A 923 -26.66 -40.39 27.10
N LYS A 924 -27.74 -39.91 26.47
CA LYS A 924 -28.94 -40.70 26.16
C LYS A 924 -28.73 -41.66 24.97
N LEU A 925 -27.71 -42.51 25.02
CA LEU A 925 -27.41 -43.54 24.01
C LEU A 925 -27.58 -44.93 24.62
N THR A 926 -28.20 -45.87 23.90
CA THR A 926 -28.42 -47.25 24.37
C THR A 926 -27.10 -47.96 24.73
N ARG A 927 -26.02 -47.66 24.00
CA ARG A 927 -24.68 -48.19 24.26
C ARG A 927 -24.03 -47.60 25.52
N ALA A 928 -24.37 -46.35 25.87
CA ALA A 928 -23.85 -45.70 27.08
C ALA A 928 -24.43 -46.32 28.37
N LYS A 929 -25.64 -46.86 28.32
CA LYS A 929 -26.25 -47.60 29.44
C LYS A 929 -25.55 -48.92 29.80
N ARG A 930 -24.61 -49.39 28.97
CA ARG A 930 -23.86 -50.64 29.17
C ARG A 930 -22.44 -50.40 29.68
N VAL A 931 -22.03 -49.14 29.83
CA VAL A 931 -20.72 -48.76 30.36
C VAL A 931 -20.91 -48.45 31.84
N GLU A 932 -20.27 -49.25 32.70
CA GLU A 932 -20.31 -49.05 34.17
C GLU A 932 -19.11 -48.24 34.68
N GLU A 933 -18.07 -48.11 33.86
CA GLU A 933 -16.81 -47.41 34.17
C GLU A 933 -16.99 -45.88 34.10
N SER A 934 -16.46 -45.16 35.09
CA SER A 934 -16.50 -43.69 35.14
C SER A 934 -15.20 -43.12 35.73
N ALA A 935 -14.18 -42.98 34.89
CA ALA A 935 -12.80 -42.70 35.31
C ALA A 935 -12.64 -41.45 36.21
N LYS A 936 -13.42 -40.39 35.95
CA LYS A 936 -13.40 -39.18 36.81
C LYS A 936 -14.10 -39.37 38.14
N LEU A 937 -15.19 -40.15 38.17
CA LEU A 937 -15.93 -40.42 39.40
C LEU A 937 -15.08 -41.31 40.31
N ASP A 938 -14.40 -42.31 39.74
CA ASP A 938 -13.45 -43.16 40.46
C ASP A 938 -12.32 -42.31 41.06
N LEU A 939 -11.67 -41.46 40.24
CA LEU A 939 -10.64 -40.51 40.74
C LEU A 939 -11.18 -39.60 41.87
N LEU A 940 -12.40 -39.09 41.74
CA LEU A 940 -13.00 -38.24 42.77
C LEU A 940 -13.22 -39.02 44.08
N LEU A 941 -13.71 -40.26 43.99
CA LEU A 941 -13.96 -41.11 45.16
C LEU A 941 -12.67 -41.60 45.81
N ASP A 942 -11.57 -41.69 45.07
CA ASP A 942 -10.24 -41.94 45.63
C ASP A 942 -9.71 -40.70 46.38
N MET A 943 -9.93 -39.50 45.83
CA MET A 943 -9.42 -38.25 46.40
C MET A 943 -10.19 -37.77 47.64
N LEU A 944 -11.52 -37.93 47.66
CA LEU A 944 -12.36 -37.32 48.70
C LEU A 944 -12.09 -37.87 50.11
N PRO A 945 -11.96 -39.18 50.36
CA PRO A 945 -11.71 -39.72 51.70
C PRO A 945 -10.45 -39.13 52.33
N GLU A 946 -9.33 -39.08 51.60
CA GLU A 946 -8.07 -38.51 52.09
C GLU A 946 -8.24 -37.03 52.49
N LEU A 947 -8.88 -36.22 51.63
CA LEU A 947 -9.11 -34.80 51.93
C LEU A 947 -10.00 -34.61 53.17
N LEU A 948 -11.01 -35.44 53.33
CA LEU A 948 -11.95 -35.36 54.45
C LEU A 948 -11.33 -35.85 55.76
N GLU A 949 -10.49 -36.88 55.72
CA GLU A 949 -9.69 -37.36 56.87
C GLU A 949 -8.68 -36.31 57.35
N GLU A 950 -8.10 -35.52 56.42
CA GLU A 950 -7.30 -34.33 56.74
C GLU A 950 -8.11 -33.17 57.35
N GLY A 951 -9.42 -33.32 57.49
CA GLY A 951 -10.32 -32.29 58.04
C GLY A 951 -10.57 -31.12 57.10
N ARG A 952 -10.33 -31.30 55.79
CA ARG A 952 -10.59 -30.27 54.78
C ARG A 952 -12.07 -30.13 54.51
N ARG A 953 -12.47 -28.94 54.08
CA ARG A 953 -13.84 -28.63 53.67
C ARG A 953 -13.88 -28.32 52.19
N VAL A 954 -14.68 -29.09 51.47
CA VAL A 954 -14.61 -29.19 50.01
C VAL A 954 -15.84 -28.56 49.37
N LEU A 955 -15.62 -27.66 48.41
CA LEU A 955 -16.64 -27.24 47.45
C LEU A 955 -16.46 -28.01 46.15
N LEU A 956 -17.48 -28.71 45.70
CA LEU A 956 -17.45 -29.45 44.43
C LEU A 956 -18.39 -28.79 43.43
N PHE A 957 -17.82 -28.32 42.33
CA PHE A 957 -18.55 -27.69 41.23
C PHE A 957 -18.67 -28.60 40.02
N SER A 958 -19.87 -28.65 39.45
CA SER A 958 -20.13 -29.23 38.13
C SER A 958 -21.12 -28.37 37.36
N GLN A 959 -20.96 -28.28 36.04
CA GLN A 959 -21.94 -27.61 35.19
C GLN A 959 -23.20 -28.46 34.95
N PHE A 960 -23.11 -29.78 35.13
CA PHE A 960 -24.17 -30.73 34.84
C PHE A 960 -24.88 -31.12 36.13
N THR A 961 -26.11 -30.66 36.32
CA THR A 961 -26.92 -31.05 37.49
C THR A 961 -27.16 -32.56 37.56
N GLY A 962 -27.22 -33.24 36.40
CA GLY A 962 -27.24 -34.69 36.34
C GLY A 962 -25.97 -35.34 36.91
N MET A 963 -24.80 -34.74 36.69
CA MET A 963 -23.55 -35.25 37.27
C MET A 963 -23.53 -35.06 38.78
N LEU A 964 -24.02 -33.91 39.29
CA LEU A 964 -24.17 -33.72 40.73
C LEU A 964 -25.08 -34.77 41.38
N ALA A 965 -26.13 -35.23 40.68
CA ALA A 965 -26.99 -36.30 41.16
C ALA A 965 -26.28 -37.67 41.18
N ILE A 966 -25.43 -37.96 40.18
CA ILE A 966 -24.60 -39.17 40.15
C ILE A 966 -23.58 -39.15 41.30
N ILE A 967 -22.89 -38.02 41.48
CA ILE A 967 -21.93 -37.83 42.57
C ILE A 967 -22.64 -37.98 43.92
N ALA A 968 -23.79 -37.34 44.11
CA ALA A 968 -24.61 -37.47 45.32
C ALA A 968 -24.92 -38.94 45.66
N ALA A 969 -25.38 -39.73 44.68
CA ALA A 969 -25.65 -41.15 44.88
C ALA A 969 -24.40 -41.97 45.23
N ALA A 970 -23.25 -41.62 44.65
CA ALA A 970 -21.97 -42.26 44.98
C ALA A 970 -21.50 -41.90 46.40
N LEU A 971 -21.67 -40.65 46.83
CA LEU A 971 -21.36 -40.18 48.18
C LEU A 971 -22.26 -40.83 49.23
N ASP A 972 -23.56 -40.97 48.94
CA ASP A 972 -24.50 -41.70 49.81
C ASP A 972 -24.05 -43.15 50.01
N LYS A 973 -23.63 -43.83 48.93
CA LYS A 973 -23.09 -45.20 48.99
C LYS A 973 -21.79 -45.28 49.78
N ALA A 974 -20.95 -44.25 49.70
CA ALA A 974 -19.70 -44.13 50.45
C ALA A 974 -19.90 -43.65 51.90
N GLY A 975 -21.13 -43.26 52.29
CA GLY A 975 -21.43 -42.75 53.63
C GLY A 975 -20.85 -41.35 53.91
N LEU A 976 -20.58 -40.55 52.88
CA LEU A 976 -19.98 -39.22 53.02
C LEU A 976 -21.07 -38.12 53.12
N PRO A 977 -21.13 -37.35 54.22
CA PRO A 977 -22.14 -36.31 54.39
C PRO A 977 -21.89 -35.10 53.48
N TYR A 978 -22.94 -34.60 52.84
CA TYR A 978 -22.87 -33.43 51.96
C TYR A 978 -24.15 -32.59 52.00
N VAL A 979 -24.07 -31.38 51.43
CA VAL A 979 -25.23 -30.54 51.08
C VAL A 979 -25.17 -30.16 49.61
N THR A 980 -26.31 -29.81 49.02
CA THR A 980 -26.41 -29.50 47.59
C THR A 980 -27.12 -28.18 47.32
N LEU A 981 -26.57 -27.38 46.40
CA LEU A 981 -27.18 -26.17 45.88
C LEU A 981 -27.25 -26.19 44.35
N THR A 982 -28.48 -26.22 43.82
CA THR A 982 -28.75 -26.14 42.38
C THR A 982 -29.69 -24.97 42.06
N GLY A 983 -30.04 -24.81 40.78
CA GLY A 983 -31.00 -23.79 40.36
C GLY A 983 -32.41 -24.01 40.94
N ASP A 984 -32.76 -25.26 41.24
CA ASP A 984 -34.08 -25.67 41.75
C ASP A 984 -34.20 -25.54 43.27
N THR A 985 -33.10 -25.25 43.97
CA THR A 985 -33.09 -25.06 45.41
C THR A 985 -33.83 -23.76 45.79
N ARG A 986 -34.98 -23.91 46.46
CA ARG A 986 -35.79 -22.79 46.97
C ARG A 986 -35.20 -22.17 48.22
N ASP A 987 -34.88 -22.98 49.22
CA ASP A 987 -34.20 -22.53 50.44
C ASP A 987 -32.69 -22.65 50.27
N ARG A 988 -32.06 -21.53 49.96
CA ARG A 988 -30.60 -21.44 49.74
C ARG A 988 -29.83 -21.17 51.02
N VAL A 989 -30.49 -20.69 52.08
CA VAL A 989 -29.83 -20.25 53.31
C VAL A 989 -29.40 -21.46 54.12
N THR A 990 -30.32 -22.41 54.33
CA THR A 990 -30.07 -23.59 55.17
C THR A 990 -28.85 -24.40 54.73
N PRO A 991 -28.68 -24.78 53.43
CA PRO A 991 -27.47 -25.52 53.00
C PRO A 991 -26.17 -24.75 53.22
N VAL A 992 -26.19 -23.42 53.02
CA VAL A 992 -25.01 -22.56 53.19
C VAL A 992 -24.61 -22.48 54.66
N THR A 993 -25.58 -22.27 55.56
CA THR A 993 -25.35 -22.21 57.00
C THR A 993 -24.77 -23.52 57.52
N ARG A 994 -25.37 -24.67 57.18
CA ARG A 994 -24.89 -25.99 57.64
C ARG A 994 -23.44 -26.27 57.24
N PHE A 995 -23.04 -25.87 56.03
CA PHE A 995 -21.66 -26.02 55.57
C PHE A 995 -20.69 -25.04 56.27
N GLN A 996 -21.09 -23.78 56.43
CA GLN A 996 -20.26 -22.76 57.10
C GLN A 996 -20.05 -23.09 58.58
N ASP A 997 -21.09 -23.56 59.27
CA ASP A 997 -21.05 -23.98 60.67
C ASP A 997 -20.27 -25.29 60.87
N GLY A 998 -20.08 -26.05 59.80
CA GLY A 998 -19.25 -27.26 59.80
C GLY A 998 -19.98 -28.55 60.12
N GLU A 999 -21.30 -28.57 60.00
CA GLU A 999 -22.09 -29.79 60.15
C GLU A 999 -21.79 -30.82 59.05
N VAL A 1000 -21.37 -30.35 57.88
CA VAL A 1000 -21.07 -31.18 56.71
C VAL A 1000 -19.76 -30.73 56.06
N PRO A 1001 -18.89 -31.65 55.63
CA PRO A 1001 -17.58 -31.31 55.10
C PRO A 1001 -17.56 -31.09 53.57
N LEU A 1002 -18.64 -31.45 52.86
CA LEU A 1002 -18.73 -31.36 51.40
C LEU A 1002 -19.97 -30.58 50.93
N PHE A 1003 -19.77 -29.66 49.98
CA PHE A 1003 -20.85 -28.88 49.37
C PHE A 1003 -20.85 -29.05 47.85
N LEU A 1004 -21.89 -29.70 47.32
CA LEU A 1004 -22.15 -29.85 45.90
C LEU A 1004 -22.85 -28.62 45.34
N ILE A 1005 -22.26 -27.94 44.38
CA ILE A 1005 -22.80 -26.68 43.84
C ILE A 1005 -22.81 -26.72 42.32
N SER A 1006 -23.96 -26.42 41.70
CA SER A 1006 -23.97 -26.25 40.25
C SER A 1006 -23.26 -24.95 39.88
N LEU A 1007 -22.43 -24.97 38.82
CA LEU A 1007 -21.62 -23.80 38.44
C LEU A 1007 -22.47 -22.53 38.26
N LYS A 1008 -23.70 -22.67 37.73
CA LYS A 1008 -24.65 -21.56 37.58
C LYS A 1008 -25.27 -21.09 38.90
N ALA A 1009 -25.50 -21.98 39.86
CA ALA A 1009 -26.04 -21.62 41.17
C ALA A 1009 -24.96 -21.09 42.13
N GLY A 1010 -23.71 -21.50 41.93
CA GLY A 1010 -22.53 -21.09 42.70
C GLY A 1010 -21.83 -19.81 42.19
N GLY A 1011 -22.04 -19.43 40.93
CA GLY A 1011 -21.46 -18.23 40.31
C GLY A 1011 -21.95 -16.89 40.89
N VAL A 1012 -22.69 -16.89 42.00
CA VAL A 1012 -23.46 -15.73 42.43
C VAL A 1012 -23.43 -15.55 43.95
N GLY A 1013 -22.61 -14.60 44.40
CA GLY A 1013 -22.76 -13.88 45.67
C GLY A 1013 -22.42 -14.56 46.97
N LEU A 1014 -22.35 -15.89 47.01
CA LEU A 1014 -22.23 -16.59 48.29
C LEU A 1014 -20.85 -16.38 48.93
N ASN A 1015 -20.84 -16.20 50.25
CA ASN A 1015 -19.62 -16.21 51.04
C ASN A 1015 -19.44 -17.62 51.59
N LEU A 1016 -18.36 -18.34 51.21
CA LEU A 1016 -18.11 -19.75 51.54
C LEU A 1016 -16.69 -19.95 52.11
N THR A 1017 -16.24 -19.03 52.96
CA THR A 1017 -14.89 -19.00 53.54
C THR A 1017 -14.52 -20.20 54.41
N ALA A 1018 -15.48 -21.02 54.89
CA ALA A 1018 -15.15 -22.26 55.60
C ALA A 1018 -14.45 -23.29 54.71
N ALA A 1019 -14.62 -23.22 53.39
CA ALA A 1019 -13.95 -24.13 52.47
C ALA A 1019 -12.47 -23.75 52.29
N ASP A 1020 -11.59 -24.76 52.36
CA ASP A 1020 -10.17 -24.64 52.02
C ASP A 1020 -9.81 -25.43 50.74
N THR A 1021 -10.76 -26.20 50.21
CA THR A 1021 -10.56 -27.03 49.02
C THR A 1021 -11.70 -26.84 48.04
N VAL A 1022 -11.38 -26.63 46.75
CA VAL A 1022 -12.33 -26.45 45.66
C VAL A 1022 -12.02 -27.47 44.57
N ILE A 1023 -13.01 -28.25 44.14
CA ILE A 1023 -12.89 -29.22 43.06
C ILE A 1023 -13.82 -28.78 41.92
N HIS A 1024 -13.23 -28.49 40.76
CA HIS A 1024 -13.96 -28.34 39.50
C HIS A 1024 -13.97 -29.70 38.80
N TYR A 1025 -15.13 -30.36 38.80
CA TYR A 1025 -15.29 -31.69 38.23
C TYR A 1025 -15.19 -31.69 36.70
N ASP A 1026 -15.65 -30.60 36.06
CA ASP A 1026 -15.67 -30.45 34.62
C ASP A 1026 -15.31 -29.01 34.21
N PRO A 1027 -14.47 -28.83 33.16
CA PRO A 1027 -14.07 -27.51 32.72
C PRO A 1027 -15.22 -26.81 31.98
N TRP A 1028 -15.33 -25.50 32.19
CA TRP A 1028 -16.28 -24.62 31.53
C TRP A 1028 -15.65 -23.92 30.31
N TRP A 1029 -16.40 -23.14 29.53
CA TRP A 1029 -15.82 -22.40 28.39
C TRP A 1029 -15.29 -21.02 28.77
N ASN A 1030 -15.80 -20.45 29.87
CA ASN A 1030 -15.45 -19.13 30.37
C ASN A 1030 -14.65 -19.26 31.68
N PRO A 1031 -13.34 -19.00 31.68
CA PRO A 1031 -12.51 -19.13 32.89
C PRO A 1031 -12.94 -18.18 34.01
N ALA A 1032 -13.57 -17.03 33.66
CA ALA A 1032 -14.10 -16.09 34.65
C ALA A 1032 -15.15 -16.74 35.57
N ALA A 1033 -16.00 -17.61 35.05
CA ALA A 1033 -17.04 -18.28 35.83
C ALA A 1033 -16.45 -19.29 36.83
N GLU A 1034 -15.39 -20.00 36.45
CA GLU A 1034 -14.66 -20.92 37.35
C GLU A 1034 -13.92 -20.14 38.43
N ASN A 1035 -13.21 -19.08 38.05
CA ASN A 1035 -12.49 -18.21 38.99
C ASN A 1035 -13.47 -17.56 39.98
N GLN A 1036 -14.62 -17.09 39.50
CA GLN A 1036 -15.70 -16.55 40.32
C GLN A 1036 -16.25 -17.56 41.34
N ALA A 1037 -16.29 -18.84 40.99
CA ALA A 1037 -16.71 -19.91 41.90
C ALA A 1037 -15.60 -20.26 42.91
N THR A 1038 -14.34 -20.34 42.48
CA THR A 1038 -13.17 -20.54 43.34
C THR A 1038 -12.99 -19.41 44.36
N ASP A 1039 -13.17 -18.16 43.92
CA ASP A 1039 -13.02 -16.96 44.75
C ASP A 1039 -14.11 -16.84 45.84
N ARG A 1040 -15.10 -17.75 45.88
CA ARG A 1040 -16.06 -17.88 46.99
C ARG A 1040 -15.42 -18.44 48.25
N ALA A 1041 -14.39 -19.29 48.09
CA ALA A 1041 -13.58 -19.84 49.18
C ALA A 1041 -12.33 -18.97 49.43
N HIS A 1042 -11.69 -18.48 48.35
CA HIS A 1042 -10.51 -17.61 48.43
C HIS A 1042 -10.89 -16.12 48.50
N ARG A 1043 -11.48 -15.71 49.63
CA ARG A 1043 -11.93 -14.33 49.91
C ARG A 1043 -11.28 -13.81 51.20
N LEU A 1044 -11.24 -12.49 51.37
CA LEU A 1044 -10.86 -11.85 52.63
C LEU A 1044 -11.68 -12.44 53.80
N GLY A 1045 -10.98 -12.89 54.84
CA GLY A 1045 -11.54 -13.69 55.94
C GLY A 1045 -11.14 -15.18 55.87
N GLN A 1046 -10.56 -15.64 54.76
CA GLN A 1046 -9.91 -16.94 54.68
C GLN A 1046 -8.59 -16.94 55.44
N LEU A 1047 -8.42 -17.92 56.35
CA LEU A 1047 -7.21 -18.08 57.16
C LEU A 1047 -6.34 -19.27 56.70
N LYS A 1048 -6.90 -20.18 55.90
CA LYS A 1048 -6.22 -21.38 55.40
C LYS A 1048 -5.79 -21.23 53.93
N PRO A 1049 -4.68 -21.85 53.50
CA PRO A 1049 -4.35 -21.98 52.08
C PRO A 1049 -5.48 -22.68 51.31
N VAL A 1050 -5.80 -22.18 50.12
CA VAL A 1050 -6.91 -22.72 49.30
C VAL A 1050 -6.36 -23.56 48.16
N PHE A 1051 -6.80 -24.82 48.08
CA PHE A 1051 -6.40 -25.77 47.04
C PHE A 1051 -7.51 -25.91 46.01
N VAL A 1052 -7.18 -25.75 44.73
CA VAL A 1052 -8.14 -25.79 43.62
C VAL A 1052 -7.76 -26.95 42.70
N TYR A 1053 -8.53 -28.02 42.73
CA TYR A 1053 -8.36 -29.17 41.85
C TYR A 1053 -9.22 -29.02 40.60
N LYS A 1054 -8.63 -29.16 39.42
CA LYS A 1054 -9.35 -29.26 38.14
C LYS A 1054 -9.23 -30.69 37.62
N LEU A 1055 -10.34 -31.43 37.54
CA LEU A 1055 -10.34 -32.80 37.04
C LEU A 1055 -10.50 -32.79 35.51
N ILE A 1056 -9.50 -33.32 34.79
CA ILE A 1056 -9.44 -33.25 33.32
C ILE A 1056 -9.16 -34.64 32.74
N VAL A 1057 -9.89 -35.01 31.68
CA VAL A 1057 -9.57 -36.23 30.94
C VAL A 1057 -8.47 -35.96 29.89
N ALA A 1058 -7.36 -36.70 29.98
CA ALA A 1058 -6.22 -36.63 29.06
C ALA A 1058 -6.63 -36.91 27.61
N GLY A 1059 -6.10 -36.14 26.65
CA GLY A 1059 -6.33 -36.34 25.21
C GLY A 1059 -7.76 -36.08 24.75
N SER A 1060 -8.65 -35.64 25.63
CA SER A 1060 -10.06 -35.40 25.34
C SER A 1060 -10.36 -33.96 24.94
N ILE A 1061 -11.63 -33.70 24.68
CA ILE A 1061 -12.16 -32.35 24.50
C ILE A 1061 -11.88 -31.43 25.70
N GLU A 1062 -11.80 -31.97 26.92
CA GLU A 1062 -11.60 -31.17 28.14
C GLU A 1062 -10.21 -30.55 28.23
N GLU A 1063 -9.16 -31.31 27.91
CA GLU A 1063 -7.78 -30.80 27.86
C GLU A 1063 -7.65 -29.67 26.83
N ARG A 1064 -8.33 -29.80 25.70
CA ARG A 1064 -8.37 -28.77 24.64
C ARG A 1064 -9.14 -27.53 25.06
N ILE A 1065 -10.21 -27.70 25.85
CA ILE A 1065 -10.95 -26.57 26.45
C ILE A 1065 -10.03 -25.80 27.39
N VAL A 1066 -9.28 -26.48 28.27
CA VAL A 1066 -8.33 -25.84 29.20
C VAL A 1066 -7.25 -25.07 28.43
N ALA A 1067 -6.62 -25.69 27.42
CA ALA A 1067 -5.64 -25.01 26.58
C ALA A 1067 -6.21 -23.78 25.83
N MET A 1068 -7.51 -23.75 25.58
CA MET A 1068 -8.20 -22.59 25.02
C MET A 1068 -8.53 -21.52 26.07
N GLN A 1069 -8.91 -21.92 27.29
CA GLN A 1069 -9.09 -21.00 28.41
C GLN A 1069 -7.80 -20.22 28.69
N ASP A 1070 -6.66 -20.91 28.72
CA ASP A 1070 -5.36 -20.30 29.01
C ASP A 1070 -5.00 -19.23 27.97
N ARG A 1071 -5.22 -19.53 26.68
CA ARG A 1071 -5.06 -18.56 25.59
C ARG A 1071 -5.97 -17.34 25.75
N LYS A 1072 -7.24 -17.52 26.13
CA LYS A 1072 -8.20 -16.41 26.35
C LYS A 1072 -7.87 -15.57 27.58
N ALA A 1073 -7.47 -16.22 28.68
CA ALA A 1073 -7.09 -15.53 29.90
C ALA A 1073 -5.87 -14.62 29.65
N ALA A 1074 -4.88 -15.10 28.87
CA ALA A 1074 -3.73 -14.31 28.46
C ALA A 1074 -4.13 -13.02 27.70
N LEU A 1075 -5.10 -13.11 26.78
CA LEU A 1075 -5.61 -11.92 26.06
C LEU A 1075 -6.33 -10.92 26.96
N ALA A 1076 -7.22 -11.41 27.82
CA ALA A 1076 -7.96 -10.55 28.73
C ALA A 1076 -6.99 -9.81 29.67
N ASP A 1077 -5.93 -10.51 30.10
CA ASP A 1077 -4.87 -9.94 30.92
C ASP A 1077 -3.95 -8.98 30.14
N SER A 1078 -3.73 -9.18 28.84
CA SER A 1078 -2.86 -8.32 28.00
C SER A 1078 -3.52 -7.09 27.40
N ILE A 1079 -4.85 -6.99 27.44
CA ILE A 1079 -5.54 -5.70 27.28
C ILE A 1079 -5.43 -4.88 28.57
N LEU A 1080 -5.13 -5.54 29.70
CA LEU A 1080 -5.08 -4.93 31.03
C LEU A 1080 -3.65 -4.84 31.59
N ARG A 1081 -2.65 -5.31 30.85
CA ARG A 1081 -1.19 -5.22 31.08
C ARG A 1081 -0.50 -4.85 29.77
N GLU A 1082 0.73 -4.35 29.83
CA GLU A 1082 1.48 -3.86 28.66
C GLU A 1082 1.94 -4.98 27.68
N ASP A 1083 1.85 -6.28 28.03
CA ASP A 1083 2.42 -7.37 27.21
C ASP A 1083 1.43 -8.46 26.72
N ALA A 1084 1.53 -8.71 25.40
CA ALA A 1084 1.21 -9.91 24.57
C ALA A 1084 -0.23 -10.47 24.38
N ALA A 1085 -0.66 -10.51 23.10
CA ALA A 1085 -1.93 -10.95 22.49
C ALA A 1085 -2.30 -12.45 22.71
N ALA A 1086 -3.56 -12.88 22.57
CA ALA A 1086 -4.17 -13.32 21.29
C ALA A 1086 -5.68 -13.60 21.40
N GLY A 1087 -6.49 -13.26 20.38
CA GLY A 1087 -7.94 -13.53 20.37
C GLY A 1087 -8.47 -14.13 19.08
N ALA A 1088 -9.51 -14.98 19.19
CA ALA A 1088 -10.75 -14.92 18.39
C ALA A 1088 -11.58 -16.24 18.47
N LYS A 1089 -12.81 -16.13 17.93
CA LYS A 1089 -13.86 -17.16 17.78
C LYS A 1089 -13.36 -18.41 17.04
N PHE A 1090 -14.02 -19.56 17.30
CA PHE A 1090 -13.71 -20.85 16.64
C PHE A 1090 -13.64 -20.70 15.10
N SER A 1091 -12.42 -20.83 14.57
CA SER A 1091 -12.17 -21.08 13.16
C SER A 1091 -12.57 -22.53 12.80
N ALA A 1092 -12.56 -22.86 11.50
CA ALA A 1092 -12.73 -24.25 11.08
C ALA A 1092 -11.62 -25.14 11.66
N GLU A 1093 -10.39 -24.62 11.72
CA GLU A 1093 -9.22 -25.27 12.31
C GLU A 1093 -9.40 -25.50 13.83
N ASP A 1094 -9.98 -24.54 14.56
CA ASP A 1094 -10.27 -24.73 15.99
C ASP A 1094 -11.27 -25.86 16.22
N ILE A 1095 -12.28 -25.99 15.37
CA ILE A 1095 -13.28 -27.06 15.49
C ILE A 1095 -12.65 -28.42 15.17
N GLU A 1096 -11.81 -28.49 14.15
CA GLU A 1096 -11.08 -29.70 13.81
C GLU A 1096 -10.13 -30.10 14.95
N ALA A 1097 -9.41 -29.14 15.52
CA ALA A 1097 -8.58 -29.35 16.70
C ALA A 1097 -9.40 -29.86 17.89
N LEU A 1098 -10.58 -29.30 18.17
CA LEU A 1098 -11.47 -29.76 19.25
C LEU A 1098 -11.99 -31.18 19.02
N LEU A 1099 -12.17 -31.61 17.77
CA LEU A 1099 -12.73 -32.91 17.41
C LEU A 1099 -11.67 -33.95 16.99
N ALA A 1100 -10.38 -33.64 17.08
CA ALA A 1100 -9.30 -34.57 16.79
C ALA A 1100 -9.37 -35.84 17.69
N PRO A 1101 -8.89 -37.01 17.22
CA PRO A 1101 -8.89 -38.25 18.01
C PRO A 1101 -8.07 -38.12 19.30
N MET A 1102 -8.38 -38.96 20.29
CA MET A 1102 -7.51 -39.12 21.45
C MET A 1102 -6.16 -39.73 21.01
N PRO A 1103 -5.02 -39.30 21.57
CA PRO A 1103 -3.73 -39.92 21.28
C PRO A 1103 -3.77 -41.43 21.52
N GLN A 1104 -3.17 -42.21 20.63
CA GLN A 1104 -2.89 -43.62 20.93
C GLN A 1104 -1.86 -43.63 22.07
N GLY A 1105 -2.25 -44.23 23.19
CA GLY A 1105 -1.43 -44.31 24.40
C GLY A 1105 -0.18 -45.13 24.19
#